data_AF-A0A523ZBL7-F1
#
_entry.id   AF-A0A523ZBL7-F1
#
_cell.length_a   1.000
_cell.length_b   1.000
_cell.length_c   1.000
_cell.angle_alpha   90.00
_cell.angle_beta   90.00
_cell.angle_gamma   90.00
#
_symmetry.space_group_name_H-M   'P 1'
#
loop_
_entity.id
_entity.type
_entity.pdbx_description
1 polymer ?
#
loop_
_entity_poly.entity_id
_entity_poly.type
_entity_poly.pdbx_seq_one_letter_code
_entity_poly.pdbx_strand_id
1 'polypeptide(L)'
;MLLLLIPFYIPFSEVDSALSSLNLNREALYFSRLEWIDSKLILPRVIELMENPLKGEKYSDKIIGAINSTLSDLIMSVSYDLGVKLEKQECSINSINELILCLNKAKKLKDDAFKDLSKRDRLILLSKLPGRWENEEDSTDDWLKSVLLERYNIEFDTTHINEDSIMKIFKKVDLKRLLESGFLLYKIALEVPKLINSIPDDSLPEIIEMDLGRIIIGSRGVDHYNGDIPFILEPGGNDVYNNCGGALGILDSTFGLSLIVDVAGNDIYRSDEIITIGASLGGCALMLDMEGDDYYNCSHYSIGSGYMGFGLLIDQSGNDFYKGGIFSIGAANFGLGINIDLGGDDSYRTTSYGEGFGSTYGYGILADYQGSDIYYAGGRYFHTPLQPNSYKSFSQGFATGVRPDWGGGIGFLYDGGGNDFYNGDIYTQGVGYWCSAGFLIDRNGQDRYLATEYAQGAGIHFAYGYLADLGGNDHYFSRFGPSLGEGHDFSCGILIDTKGDDWYSVSGGLGIGLNNSFGLFADISGNDVYNITEKLGIGDVKCARGFCGIGIFLDLGGNDEYPAGRGADNLSWINNDFGIGIDKGSEVVEEVIAQRPVPDFSDMNIEELFKIASEWGVGDNKDRVIAARENLSKRGKVALNYIFLNKIDTKSGLELRAIEHSLKENRDSMITYLKANIHNPKEEARKNIFHFIGKFQVTSLSDSLIVALRQSENKYILRYIVHALGKVKEKRAVDELIGYLDEEEPLKINSIKALGEIGDTIAINPLLDQFESPLVTVRSSILKSLISFDTLLYPYIEKRLEKDFHPDLLLLGAKAIASECGNFRREVKRSLFIYLDNSDWEKRLYAARGLSLLGGEDVVVKFRLKLDSEPNPLIRGIFTFFLQRYVE
;
A
#
# COMPACT_ATOMS: atom_id res chain seq x y z
N MET A 1 24.60 -21.19 -25.57
CA MET A 1 24.91 -19.74 -25.53
C MET A 1 23.84 -18.96 -26.30
N LEU A 2 22.63 -18.91 -25.75
CA LEU A 2 21.55 -18.02 -26.22
C LEU A 2 20.49 -17.80 -25.12
N LEU A 3 20.91 -17.86 -23.85
CA LEU A 3 20.20 -17.21 -22.74
C LEU A 3 20.52 -15.71 -22.85
N LEU A 4 19.89 -15.06 -23.82
CA LEU A 4 19.93 -13.61 -23.95
C LEU A 4 18.78 -13.05 -23.13
N LEU A 5 19.11 -12.65 -21.91
CA LEU A 5 18.48 -11.56 -21.15
C LEU A 5 17.02 -11.26 -21.55
N ILE A 6 16.08 -11.80 -20.79
CA ILE A 6 14.98 -10.94 -20.32
C ILE A 6 15.63 -10.17 -19.15
N PRO A 7 15.94 -8.87 -19.30
CA PRO A 7 16.66 -8.11 -18.27
C PRO A 7 15.69 -7.46 -17.27
N PHE A 8 14.44 -7.97 -17.22
CA PHE A 8 13.35 -7.46 -16.42
C PHE A 8 12.38 -8.59 -16.04
N TYR A 9 11.78 -8.50 -14.86
CA TYR A 9 10.74 -9.42 -14.37
C TYR A 9 9.32 -8.96 -14.76
N ILE A 10 9.06 -7.64 -14.87
CA ILE A 10 7.79 -7.15 -15.42
C ILE A 10 7.72 -7.53 -16.91
N PRO A 11 6.64 -8.18 -17.38
CA PRO A 11 6.46 -8.53 -18.78
C PRO A 11 5.99 -7.29 -19.56
N PHE A 12 6.93 -6.37 -19.78
CA PHE A 12 6.66 -5.03 -20.31
C PHE A 12 5.93 -5.00 -21.67
N SER A 13 6.18 -5.99 -22.53
CA SER A 13 5.50 -6.15 -23.83
C SER A 13 4.03 -6.54 -23.67
N GLU A 14 3.72 -7.35 -22.67
CA GLU A 14 2.38 -7.83 -22.35
C GLU A 14 1.57 -6.77 -21.61
N VAL A 15 2.20 -6.01 -20.71
CA VAL A 15 1.60 -4.80 -20.13
C VAL A 15 1.28 -3.77 -21.21
N ASP A 16 2.19 -3.55 -22.18
CA ASP A 16 1.90 -2.68 -23.34
C ASP A 16 0.80 -3.27 -24.24
N SER A 17 0.72 -4.58 -24.42
CA SER A 17 -0.33 -5.27 -25.18
C SER A 17 -1.71 -5.15 -24.50
N ALA A 18 -1.73 -5.27 -23.18
CA ALA A 18 -2.92 -5.11 -22.34
C ALA A 18 -3.45 -3.68 -22.39
N LEU A 19 -2.56 -2.69 -22.22
CA LEU A 19 -2.90 -1.27 -22.39
C LEU A 19 -3.38 -0.98 -23.81
N SER A 20 -2.69 -1.47 -24.84
CA SER A 20 -3.10 -1.29 -26.25
C SER A 20 -4.49 -1.91 -26.53
N SER A 21 -4.81 -3.05 -25.91
CA SER A 21 -6.13 -3.71 -25.99
C SER A 21 -7.25 -2.92 -25.31
N LEU A 22 -6.91 -2.02 -24.38
CA LEU A 22 -7.81 -1.03 -23.79
C LEU A 22 -7.83 0.31 -24.57
N ASN A 23 -7.10 0.40 -25.69
CA ASN A 23 -6.77 1.63 -26.42
C ASN A 23 -6.09 2.66 -25.48
N LEU A 24 -5.01 2.24 -24.84
CA LEU A 24 -4.17 3.00 -23.90
C LEU A 24 -2.68 2.79 -24.20
N ASN A 25 -1.84 3.64 -23.63
CA ASN A 25 -0.39 3.49 -23.58
C ASN A 25 0.08 3.58 -22.12
N ARG A 26 1.40 3.52 -21.85
CA ARG A 26 1.94 3.64 -20.48
C ARG A 26 1.62 4.98 -19.80
N GLU A 27 1.29 6.04 -20.55
CA GLU A 27 0.90 7.34 -19.99
C GLU A 27 -0.44 7.26 -19.25
N ALA A 28 -1.28 6.26 -19.54
CA ALA A 28 -2.47 5.96 -18.76
C ALA A 28 -2.17 5.50 -17.32
N LEU A 29 -0.96 4.97 -17.06
CA LEU A 29 -0.47 4.64 -15.72
C LEU A 29 0.15 5.86 -15.01
N TYR A 30 0.63 6.85 -15.77
CA TYR A 30 1.19 8.10 -15.24
C TYR A 30 0.07 9.00 -14.71
N PHE A 31 -0.12 8.98 -13.39
CA PHE A 31 -1.13 9.80 -12.72
C PHE A 31 -0.56 10.32 -11.40
N SER A 32 -0.52 11.64 -11.23
CA SER A 32 0.08 12.32 -10.06
C SER A 32 -0.82 12.24 -8.83
N ARG A 33 -0.93 11.03 -8.28
CA ARG A 33 -1.83 10.67 -7.17
C ARG A 33 -1.62 11.56 -5.95
N LEU A 34 -0.38 11.95 -5.69
CA LEU A 34 0.04 12.62 -4.45
C LEU A 34 -0.26 14.12 -4.43
N GLU A 35 -0.45 14.78 -5.58
CA GLU A 35 -0.88 16.20 -5.67
C GLU A 35 -2.23 16.46 -4.99
N TRP A 36 -3.02 15.41 -4.77
CA TRP A 36 -4.36 15.51 -4.18
C TRP A 36 -4.33 15.58 -2.64
N ILE A 37 -3.14 15.61 -2.03
CA ILE A 37 -2.88 15.71 -0.59
C ILE A 37 -2.01 16.94 -0.29
N ASP A 38 -2.42 17.81 0.64
CA ASP A 38 -1.60 18.94 1.13
C ASP A 38 -0.54 18.48 2.17
N SER A 39 0.19 17.40 1.85
CA SER A 39 1.32 16.91 2.66
C SER A 39 2.64 17.26 1.98
N LYS A 40 3.50 17.97 2.72
CA LYS A 40 4.77 18.53 2.20
C LYS A 40 5.98 17.70 2.66
N LEU A 41 5.75 16.42 2.95
CA LEU A 41 6.67 15.52 3.66
C LEU A 41 6.56 14.09 3.11
N ILE A 42 6.64 13.95 1.79
CA ILE A 42 6.66 12.66 1.08
C ILE A 42 8.03 12.48 0.45
N LEU A 43 8.60 11.27 0.53
CA LEU A 43 9.94 10.99 0.00
C LEU A 43 9.96 11.07 -1.55
N PRO A 44 11.00 11.67 -2.17
CA PRO A 44 11.09 11.77 -3.64
C PRO A 44 11.03 10.42 -4.36
N ARG A 45 11.55 9.35 -3.74
CA ARG A 45 11.45 7.98 -4.24
C ARG A 45 10.01 7.49 -4.33
N VAL A 46 9.20 7.73 -3.29
CA VAL A 46 7.77 7.36 -3.25
C VAL A 46 7.00 8.16 -4.30
N ILE A 47 7.33 9.43 -4.50
CA ILE A 47 6.76 10.26 -5.58
C ILE A 47 7.08 9.64 -6.95
N GLU A 48 8.34 9.34 -7.24
CA GLU A 48 8.74 8.76 -8.53
C GLU A 48 8.04 7.42 -8.82
N LEU A 49 7.90 6.55 -7.82
CA LEU A 49 7.21 5.26 -7.93
C LEU A 49 5.70 5.42 -8.17
N MET A 50 5.06 6.35 -7.45
CA MET A 50 3.62 6.62 -7.57
C MET A 50 3.26 7.32 -8.89
N GLU A 51 4.12 8.20 -9.39
CA GLU A 51 4.00 8.80 -10.73
C GLU A 51 4.27 7.79 -11.86
N ASN A 52 5.15 6.81 -11.64
CA ASN A 52 5.61 5.88 -12.67
C ASN A 52 5.50 4.42 -12.19
N PRO A 53 4.28 3.83 -12.12
CA PRO A 53 4.06 2.57 -11.41
C PRO A 53 4.99 1.41 -11.78
N LEU A 54 5.37 1.26 -13.05
CA LEU A 54 6.24 0.18 -13.52
C LEU A 54 7.74 0.40 -13.24
N LYS A 55 8.12 1.35 -12.38
CA LYS A 55 9.53 1.54 -11.94
C LYS A 55 9.93 0.72 -10.72
N GLY A 56 9.00 0.07 -10.00
CA GLY A 56 9.30 -0.69 -8.78
C GLY A 56 10.32 -1.80 -9.00
N GLU A 57 10.26 -2.46 -10.15
CA GLU A 57 11.19 -3.53 -10.52
C GLU A 57 12.62 -3.01 -10.71
N LYS A 58 12.80 -2.02 -11.59
CA LYS A 58 14.09 -1.31 -11.78
C LYS A 58 14.60 -0.66 -10.48
N TYR A 59 13.70 -0.31 -9.57
CA TYR A 59 14.08 0.18 -8.24
C TYR A 59 14.61 -0.96 -7.35
N SER A 60 13.92 -2.10 -7.36
CA SER A 60 14.32 -3.33 -6.67
C SER A 60 15.69 -3.79 -7.17
N ASP A 61 15.92 -3.89 -8.49
CA ASP A 61 17.26 -4.16 -9.07
C ASP A 61 18.36 -3.21 -8.57
N LYS A 62 18.03 -1.92 -8.36
CA LYS A 62 18.97 -0.92 -7.83
C LYS A 62 19.28 -1.12 -6.34
N ILE A 63 18.37 -1.74 -5.58
CA ILE A 63 18.58 -2.08 -4.16
C ILE A 63 19.25 -3.46 -4.04
N ILE A 64 18.72 -4.48 -4.70
CA ILE A 64 19.26 -5.84 -4.80
C ILE A 64 20.69 -5.84 -5.36
N GLY A 65 20.96 -5.04 -6.39
CA GLY A 65 22.31 -4.86 -6.94
C GLY A 65 23.25 -4.06 -6.03
N ALA A 66 22.75 -3.42 -4.97
CA ALA A 66 23.55 -2.74 -3.95
C ALA A 66 23.72 -3.60 -2.67
N ILE A 67 22.73 -4.44 -2.35
CA ILE A 67 22.84 -5.59 -1.43
C ILE A 67 24.00 -6.47 -1.92
N ASN A 68 23.85 -7.05 -3.12
CA ASN A 68 24.81 -7.97 -3.75
C ASN A 68 26.16 -7.33 -4.20
N SER A 69 26.40 -6.02 -4.00
CA SER A 69 27.70 -5.41 -4.34
C SER A 69 28.57 -5.18 -3.10
N THR A 70 28.13 -4.29 -2.21
CA THR A 70 28.65 -4.12 -0.85
C THR A 70 27.61 -3.41 0.00
N LEU A 71 27.50 -3.75 1.29
CA LEU A 71 26.69 -3.00 2.24
C LEU A 71 27.07 -1.49 2.32
N SER A 72 28.28 -1.11 1.88
CA SER A 72 28.64 0.31 1.70
C SER A 72 27.82 1.00 0.60
N ASP A 73 27.61 0.31 -0.52
CA ASP A 73 26.82 0.83 -1.64
C ASP A 73 25.32 0.77 -1.34
N LEU A 74 24.86 -0.21 -0.55
CA LEU A 74 23.49 -0.24 0.00
C LEU A 74 23.22 0.97 0.90
N ILE A 75 24.03 1.19 1.95
CA ILE A 75 23.88 2.31 2.90
C ILE A 75 23.81 3.66 2.16
N MET A 76 24.69 3.88 1.17
CA MET A 76 24.65 5.08 0.34
C MET A 76 23.38 5.17 -0.54
N SER A 77 22.94 4.04 -1.09
CA SER A 77 21.78 3.96 -1.99
C SER A 77 20.45 4.24 -1.29
N VAL A 78 20.27 3.77 -0.06
CA VAL A 78 19.06 4.02 0.75
C VAL A 78 19.09 5.39 1.43
N SER A 79 20.26 5.85 1.87
CA SER A 79 20.45 7.25 2.32
C SER A 79 20.03 8.24 1.23
N TYR A 80 20.37 7.96 -0.04
CA TYR A 80 20.00 8.81 -1.17
C TYR A 80 18.48 8.89 -1.36
N ASP A 81 17.74 7.79 -1.16
CA ASP A 81 16.28 7.79 -1.28
C ASP A 81 15.59 8.52 -0.10
N LEU A 82 16.24 8.62 1.06
CA LEU A 82 15.90 9.55 2.15
C LEU A 82 16.32 11.02 1.87
N GLY A 83 16.91 11.30 0.71
CA GLY A 83 17.41 12.63 0.31
C GLY A 83 18.81 12.98 0.81
N VAL A 84 19.51 12.05 1.46
CA VAL A 84 20.86 12.24 2.02
C VAL A 84 21.93 11.70 1.08
N LYS A 85 22.69 12.61 0.45
CA LYS A 85 23.91 12.21 -0.27
C LYS A 85 25.09 12.05 0.69
N LEU A 86 25.41 10.79 1.02
CA LEU A 86 26.66 10.39 1.66
C LEU A 86 27.84 10.42 0.66
N GLU A 87 29.06 10.35 1.21
CA GLU A 87 30.31 10.18 0.47
C GLU A 87 31.00 8.89 0.97
N LYS A 88 31.79 8.22 0.12
CA LYS A 88 32.48 6.97 0.54
C LYS A 88 33.42 7.27 1.71
N GLN A 89 33.28 6.49 2.78
CA GLN A 89 34.14 6.57 3.96
C GLN A 89 35.13 5.42 3.98
N GLU A 90 36.37 5.76 4.34
CA GLU A 90 37.46 4.81 4.58
C GLU A 90 37.88 4.90 6.05
N CYS A 91 38.27 3.75 6.59
CA CYS A 91 38.78 3.57 7.94
C CYS A 91 39.87 2.48 7.87
N SER A 92 40.85 2.54 8.76
CA SER A 92 41.88 1.52 8.94
C SER A 92 42.29 1.59 10.41
N ILE A 93 42.30 0.43 11.07
CA ILE A 93 42.53 0.30 12.50
C ILE A 93 43.54 -0.82 12.69
N ASN A 94 44.70 -0.47 13.25
CA ASN A 94 45.82 -1.37 13.51
C ASN A 94 46.20 -1.37 15.01
N SER A 95 45.45 -0.63 15.83
CA SER A 95 45.61 -0.57 17.28
C SER A 95 44.35 -0.03 17.98
N ILE A 96 44.21 -0.34 19.27
CA ILE A 96 43.16 0.19 20.15
C ILE A 96 43.11 1.74 20.13
N ASN A 97 44.27 2.41 20.05
CA ASN A 97 44.31 3.88 19.98
C ASN A 97 43.70 4.44 18.68
N GLU A 98 43.83 3.73 17.56
CA GLU A 98 43.21 4.11 16.28
C GLU A 98 41.70 3.84 16.30
N LEU A 99 41.26 2.73 16.91
CA LEU A 99 39.84 2.44 17.16
C LEU A 99 39.19 3.56 17.99
N ILE A 100 39.81 3.95 19.11
CA ILE A 100 39.33 5.04 19.98
C ILE A 100 39.23 6.37 19.21
N LEU A 101 40.21 6.68 18.36
CA LEU A 101 40.18 7.89 17.52
C LEU A 101 39.02 7.87 16.51
N CYS A 102 38.76 6.73 15.89
CA CYS A 102 37.68 6.57 14.93
C CYS A 102 36.29 6.58 15.60
N LEU A 103 36.12 5.93 16.76
CA LEU A 103 34.89 5.99 17.56
C LEU A 103 34.60 7.44 18.01
N ASN A 104 35.61 8.18 18.44
CA ASN A 104 35.46 9.61 18.77
C ASN A 104 35.06 10.47 17.54
N LYS A 105 35.55 10.15 16.33
CA LYS A 105 35.12 10.79 15.09
C LYS A 105 33.64 10.49 14.78
N ALA A 106 33.21 9.23 14.92
CA ALA A 106 31.80 8.85 14.75
C ALA A 106 30.90 9.53 15.78
N LYS A 107 31.30 9.53 17.06
CA LYS A 107 30.59 10.18 18.17
C LYS A 107 30.36 11.65 17.87
N LYS A 108 31.43 12.35 17.45
CA LYS A 108 31.37 13.77 17.10
C LYS A 108 30.34 14.03 16.00
N LEU A 109 30.29 13.24 14.93
CA LEU A 109 29.30 13.41 13.85
C LEU A 109 27.86 13.32 14.39
N LYS A 110 27.57 12.32 15.25
CA LYS A 110 26.26 12.15 15.90
C LYS A 110 25.96 13.21 16.97
N ASP A 111 26.95 13.78 17.64
CA ASP A 111 26.73 14.94 18.54
C ASP A 111 26.42 16.20 17.73
N ASP A 112 27.19 16.44 16.66
CA ASP A 112 27.00 17.50 15.67
C ASP A 112 25.67 17.39 14.89
N ALA A 113 25.00 16.23 14.93
CA ALA A 113 23.69 15.98 14.32
C ALA A 113 22.50 16.47 15.18
N PHE A 114 22.65 16.44 16.51
CA PHE A 114 21.63 16.87 17.48
C PHE A 114 21.98 18.17 18.24
N LYS A 115 23.01 18.89 17.78
CA LYS A 115 23.52 20.13 18.41
C LYS A 115 22.45 21.23 18.55
N ASP A 116 21.51 21.30 17.61
CA ASP A 116 20.46 22.33 17.54
C ASP A 116 19.18 21.93 18.31
N LEU A 117 19.19 20.78 19.01
CA LEU A 117 18.12 20.37 19.91
C LEU A 117 18.31 20.98 21.31
N SER A 118 17.34 21.78 21.75
CA SER A 118 17.29 22.28 23.13
C SER A 118 17.02 21.16 24.14
N LYS A 119 17.28 21.41 25.43
CA LYS A 119 16.92 20.47 26.50
C LYS A 119 15.42 20.10 26.48
N ARG A 120 14.52 21.03 26.11
CA ARG A 120 13.08 20.72 25.98
C ARG A 120 12.79 19.82 24.78
N ASP A 121 13.47 20.03 23.65
CA ASP A 121 13.30 19.17 22.47
C ASP A 121 13.70 17.72 22.80
N ARG A 122 14.84 17.52 23.47
CA ARG A 122 15.33 16.20 23.91
C ARG A 122 14.33 15.52 24.86
N LEU A 123 13.83 16.24 25.87
CA LEU A 123 12.82 15.72 26.80
C LEU A 123 11.49 15.37 26.11
N ILE A 124 11.05 16.14 25.11
CA ILE A 124 9.88 15.81 24.30
C ILE A 124 10.06 14.45 23.60
N LEU A 125 11.19 14.23 22.93
CA LEU A 125 11.45 12.96 22.25
C LEU A 125 11.46 11.77 23.21
N LEU A 126 12.17 11.89 24.35
CA LEU A 126 12.22 10.84 25.38
C LEU A 126 10.84 10.46 25.93
N SER A 127 9.95 11.46 26.06
CA SER A 127 8.57 11.27 26.54
C SER A 127 7.56 10.80 25.48
N LYS A 128 7.98 10.61 24.22
CA LYS A 128 7.04 10.34 23.11
C LYS A 128 7.49 9.31 22.08
N LEU A 129 8.78 9.15 21.80
CA LEU A 129 9.23 8.14 20.83
C LEU A 129 8.96 6.70 21.34
N PRO A 130 9.30 6.32 22.58
CA PRO A 130 9.13 4.92 23.01
C PRO A 130 7.66 4.49 23.12
N GLY A 131 6.76 5.40 23.51
CA GLY A 131 5.30 5.21 23.51
C GLY A 131 4.61 5.65 22.22
N ARG A 132 5.28 5.59 21.06
CA ARG A 132 4.64 5.93 19.76
C ARG A 132 4.01 4.73 19.07
N TRP A 133 4.70 3.59 19.09
CA TRP A 133 4.35 2.41 18.28
C TRP A 133 3.60 1.34 19.08
N GLU A 134 3.34 1.60 20.37
CA GLU A 134 2.44 0.80 21.21
C GLU A 134 1.05 0.64 20.56
N ASN A 135 0.32 -0.37 21.03
CA ASN A 135 -1.10 -0.47 20.72
C ASN A 135 -1.91 0.27 21.81
N GLU A 136 -2.51 1.42 21.51
CA GLU A 136 -3.36 2.19 22.45
C GLU A 136 -4.54 1.36 23.05
N GLU A 137 -4.88 0.23 22.43
CA GLU A 137 -5.90 -0.72 22.91
C GLU A 137 -5.37 -1.78 23.91
N ASP A 138 -4.06 -1.87 24.14
CA ASP A 138 -3.40 -2.84 25.02
C ASP A 138 -2.58 -2.15 26.13
N SER A 139 -3.16 -2.04 27.32
CA SER A 139 -2.51 -1.41 28.48
C SER A 139 -1.29 -2.19 29.01
N THR A 140 -0.94 -3.35 28.45
CA THR A 140 0.35 -4.01 28.76
C THR A 140 1.55 -3.31 28.11
N ASP A 141 1.33 -2.38 27.19
CA ASP A 141 2.35 -1.49 26.63
C ASP A 141 2.46 -0.13 27.35
N ASP A 142 1.57 0.21 28.31
CA ASP A 142 1.52 1.55 28.93
C ASP A 142 2.87 2.03 29.52
N TRP A 143 3.72 1.11 29.96
CA TRP A 143 5.07 1.39 30.46
C TRP A 143 5.97 2.06 29.42
N LEU A 144 5.77 1.79 28.12
CA LEU A 144 6.53 2.43 27.04
C LEU A 144 6.33 3.95 27.00
N LYS A 145 5.22 4.47 27.53
CA LYS A 145 4.96 5.93 27.63
C LYS A 145 5.94 6.64 28.57
N SER A 146 6.49 5.94 29.57
CA SER A 146 7.30 6.52 30.65
C SER A 146 8.67 5.87 30.86
N VAL A 147 8.95 4.69 30.29
CA VAL A 147 10.17 3.89 30.49
C VAL A 147 11.47 4.70 30.51
N LEU A 148 11.70 5.59 29.54
CA LEU A 148 12.95 6.39 29.49
C LEU A 148 12.96 7.61 30.43
N LEU A 149 11.81 8.04 30.94
CA LEU A 149 11.75 9.03 32.02
C LEU A 149 11.97 8.36 33.38
N GLU A 150 11.43 7.16 33.57
CA GLU A 150 11.59 6.37 34.80
C GLU A 150 13.01 5.80 34.94
N ARG A 151 13.57 5.16 33.90
CA ARG A 151 14.94 4.58 33.89
C ARG A 151 16.01 5.60 34.30
N TYR A 152 15.82 6.87 33.95
CA TYR A 152 16.75 7.97 34.27
C TYR A 152 16.25 8.92 35.37
N ASN A 153 15.12 8.62 36.02
CA ASN A 153 14.52 9.40 37.12
C ASN A 153 14.30 10.89 36.78
N ILE A 154 13.59 11.16 35.69
CA ILE A 154 13.36 12.50 35.12
C ILE A 154 11.88 12.89 35.20
N GLU A 155 11.54 13.83 36.06
CA GLU A 155 10.23 14.50 36.03
C GLU A 155 10.10 15.42 34.81
N PHE A 156 9.05 15.23 33.99
CA PHE A 156 8.76 16.09 32.84
C PHE A 156 7.25 16.17 32.55
N ASP A 157 6.75 17.40 32.38
CA ASP A 157 5.34 17.66 32.05
C ASP A 157 5.04 17.39 30.57
N THR A 158 4.23 16.34 30.33
CA THR A 158 3.82 15.89 28.99
C THR A 158 2.44 16.43 28.56
N THR A 159 1.72 17.16 29.42
CA THR A 159 0.32 17.61 29.24
C THR A 159 0.09 18.45 27.98
N HIS A 160 1.15 19.06 27.43
CA HIS A 160 1.10 19.96 26.28
C HIS A 160 2.07 19.53 25.16
N ILE A 161 2.16 18.22 24.88
CA ILE A 161 2.98 17.64 23.82
C ILE A 161 2.09 16.87 22.83
N ASN A 162 2.15 17.25 21.55
CA ASN A 162 1.42 16.63 20.44
C ASN A 162 2.37 16.11 19.34
N GLU A 163 1.81 15.36 18.38
CA GLU A 163 2.53 14.82 17.22
C GLU A 163 3.39 15.85 16.46
N ASP A 164 2.83 17.02 16.16
CA ASP A 164 3.59 18.08 15.47
C ASP A 164 4.90 18.44 16.17
N SER A 165 4.97 18.26 17.50
CA SER A 165 6.17 18.56 18.28
C SER A 165 7.34 17.67 17.83
N ILE A 166 7.10 16.38 17.55
CA ILE A 166 8.12 15.45 17.08
C ILE A 166 8.64 15.88 15.70
N MET A 167 7.75 16.18 14.75
CA MET A 167 8.14 16.64 13.41
C MET A 167 8.83 18.02 13.42
N LYS A 168 8.44 18.93 14.33
CA LYS A 168 9.14 20.21 14.57
C LYS A 168 10.53 20.03 15.19
N ILE A 169 10.78 18.92 15.87
CA ILE A 169 12.09 18.56 16.44
C ILE A 169 12.95 17.86 15.40
N PHE A 170 12.41 16.87 14.67
CA PHE A 170 13.14 16.17 13.60
C PHE A 170 13.69 17.13 12.55
N LYS A 171 12.95 18.19 12.19
CA LYS A 171 13.41 19.26 11.28
C LYS A 171 14.61 20.11 11.79
N LYS A 172 15.10 19.86 13.01
CA LYS A 172 16.32 20.43 13.59
C LYS A 172 17.49 19.43 13.61
N VAL A 173 17.25 18.17 13.28
CA VAL A 173 18.26 17.10 13.27
C VAL A 173 18.96 17.11 11.91
N ASP A 174 20.29 17.16 11.92
CA ASP A 174 21.08 17.01 10.70
C ASP A 174 21.18 15.50 10.38
N LEU A 175 20.17 14.99 9.68
CA LEU A 175 20.09 13.58 9.27
C LEU A 175 21.31 13.16 8.45
N LYS A 176 21.94 14.07 7.67
CA LYS A 176 23.16 13.72 6.94
C LYS A 176 24.29 13.34 7.91
N ARG A 177 24.54 14.16 8.93
CA ARG A 177 25.58 13.89 9.93
C ARG A 177 25.31 12.64 10.77
N LEU A 178 24.04 12.35 11.02
CA LEU A 178 23.62 11.13 11.71
C LEU A 178 23.96 9.88 10.87
N LEU A 179 23.59 9.87 9.59
CA LEU A 179 23.92 8.76 8.69
C LEU A 179 25.43 8.68 8.34
N GLU A 180 26.15 9.82 8.32
CA GLU A 180 27.62 9.83 8.26
C GLU A 180 28.27 9.20 9.50
N SER A 181 27.66 9.35 10.68
CA SER A 181 28.14 8.71 11.92
C SER A 181 27.95 7.18 11.87
N GLY A 182 26.74 6.71 11.57
CA GLY A 182 26.43 5.28 11.45
C GLY A 182 27.22 4.59 10.35
N PHE A 183 27.36 5.23 9.18
CA PHE A 183 28.18 4.69 8.10
C PHE A 183 29.67 4.60 8.50
N LEU A 184 30.19 5.55 9.30
CA LEU A 184 31.55 5.45 9.85
C LEU A 184 31.67 4.31 10.88
N LEU A 185 30.64 4.10 11.71
CA LEU A 185 30.60 3.01 12.69
C LEU A 185 30.68 1.64 12.02
N TYR A 186 29.97 1.45 10.90
CA TYR A 186 30.12 0.28 10.04
C TYR A 186 31.53 0.14 9.43
N LYS A 187 32.15 1.24 8.98
CA LYS A 187 33.55 1.19 8.52
C LYS A 187 34.56 0.90 9.63
N ILE A 188 34.21 1.12 10.90
CA ILE A 188 35.01 0.71 12.07
C ILE A 188 34.85 -0.79 12.31
N ALA A 189 33.62 -1.30 12.33
CA ALA A 189 33.31 -2.70 12.58
C ALA A 189 34.10 -3.67 11.68
N LEU A 190 34.16 -3.40 10.37
CA LEU A 190 34.91 -4.21 9.40
C LEU A 190 36.43 -4.33 9.64
N GLU A 191 37.02 -3.45 10.46
CA GLU A 191 38.44 -3.49 10.82
C GLU A 191 38.66 -4.12 12.22
N VAL A 192 37.60 -4.27 13.03
CA VAL A 192 37.69 -4.80 14.40
C VAL A 192 38.12 -6.28 14.46
N PRO A 193 37.59 -7.23 13.67
CA PRO A 193 38.05 -8.63 13.72
C PRO A 193 39.54 -8.80 13.47
N LYS A 194 40.15 -7.91 12.66
CA LYS A 194 41.61 -7.88 12.42
C LYS A 194 42.39 -7.40 13.64
N LEU A 195 41.82 -6.46 14.40
CA LEU A 195 42.37 -5.98 15.67
C LEU A 195 42.23 -7.05 16.75
N ILE A 196 41.05 -7.65 16.92
CA ILE A 196 40.80 -8.75 17.88
C ILE A 196 41.80 -9.88 17.65
N ASN A 197 41.93 -10.37 16.42
CA ASN A 197 42.84 -11.45 16.05
C ASN A 197 44.33 -11.05 16.00
N SER A 198 44.67 -9.83 16.41
CA SER A 198 46.06 -9.40 16.67
C SER A 198 46.43 -9.38 18.17
N ILE A 199 45.45 -9.52 19.07
CA ILE A 199 45.67 -9.49 20.53
C ILE A 199 46.08 -10.91 21.01
N PRO A 200 47.16 -11.06 21.79
CA PRO A 200 47.56 -12.34 22.37
C PRO A 200 46.58 -12.86 23.43
N ASP A 201 46.33 -14.16 23.46
CA ASP A 201 45.39 -14.81 24.39
C ASP A 201 45.74 -14.58 25.88
N ASP A 202 47.01 -14.36 26.22
CA ASP A 202 47.46 -14.06 27.59
C ASP A 202 47.21 -12.60 28.04
N SER A 203 46.65 -11.79 27.14
CA SER A 203 46.21 -10.41 27.38
C SER A 203 44.69 -10.26 27.50
N LEU A 204 43.93 -11.36 27.39
CA LEU A 204 42.46 -11.38 27.36
C LEU A 204 41.86 -11.97 28.66
N PRO A 205 40.66 -11.53 29.09
CA PRO A 205 39.89 -10.38 28.60
C PRO A 205 40.47 -9.04 29.07
N GLU A 206 40.23 -7.96 28.32
CA GLU A 206 40.69 -6.59 28.62
C GLU A 206 39.51 -5.61 28.79
N ILE A 207 39.63 -4.62 29.68
CA ILE A 207 38.65 -3.53 29.83
C ILE A 207 39.38 -2.18 29.71
N ILE A 208 38.92 -1.33 28.78
CA ILE A 208 39.56 -0.07 28.41
C ILE A 208 38.56 1.08 28.61
N GLU A 209 38.85 1.96 29.57
CA GLU A 209 38.03 3.13 29.91
C GLU A 209 38.35 4.35 29.02
N MET A 210 37.31 5.10 28.61
CA MET A 210 37.44 6.33 27.81
C MET A 210 36.25 7.28 27.99
N ASP A 211 36.36 8.51 27.47
CA ASP A 211 35.31 9.56 27.49
C ASP A 211 33.96 9.14 26.86
N LEU A 212 33.94 7.98 26.19
CA LEU A 212 32.81 7.38 25.49
C LEU A 212 32.12 6.25 26.28
N GLY A 213 32.67 5.84 27.43
CA GLY A 213 32.30 4.63 28.16
C GLY A 213 33.46 3.63 28.21
N ARG A 214 33.16 2.34 28.38
CA ARG A 214 34.15 1.25 28.34
C ARG A 214 34.09 0.49 27.02
N ILE A 215 35.25 0.11 26.49
CA ILE A 215 35.41 -1.06 25.63
C ILE A 215 35.68 -2.25 26.53
N ILE A 216 34.99 -3.36 26.28
CA ILE A 216 35.39 -4.68 26.78
C ILE A 216 35.88 -5.49 25.57
N ILE A 217 37.00 -6.17 25.74
CA ILE A 217 37.51 -7.19 24.82
C ILE A 217 37.40 -8.52 25.57
N GLY A 218 36.65 -9.46 25.01
CA GLY A 218 36.31 -10.73 25.66
C GLY A 218 37.45 -11.72 25.77
N SER A 219 37.12 -12.95 26.12
CA SER A 219 38.07 -14.07 26.18
C SER A 219 37.70 -15.15 25.16
N ARG A 220 38.62 -16.08 24.86
CA ARG A 220 38.38 -17.15 23.87
C ARG A 220 37.50 -18.28 24.47
N GLY A 221 36.36 -17.93 25.07
CA GLY A 221 35.42 -18.85 25.70
C GLY A 221 34.46 -18.20 26.72
N VAL A 222 33.31 -18.86 26.93
CA VAL A 222 32.12 -18.44 27.72
C VAL A 222 32.29 -17.22 28.63
N ASP A 223 31.92 -16.05 28.10
CA ASP A 223 31.81 -14.76 28.80
C ASP A 223 30.35 -14.29 28.95
N HIS A 224 30.12 -13.30 29.85
CA HIS A 224 28.78 -12.92 30.30
C HIS A 224 28.56 -11.40 30.39
N TYR A 225 28.09 -10.81 29.30
CA TYR A 225 27.79 -9.38 29.18
C TYR A 225 26.46 -8.99 29.83
N ASN A 226 26.46 -7.88 30.58
CA ASN A 226 25.34 -7.48 31.42
C ASN A 226 25.20 -5.94 31.52
N GLY A 227 24.05 -5.41 31.05
CA GLY A 227 23.65 -4.01 31.13
C GLY A 227 24.26 -3.11 30.06
N ASP A 228 24.12 -1.79 30.25
CA ASP A 228 24.54 -0.73 29.30
C ASP A 228 26.06 -0.72 29.03
N ILE A 229 26.52 -1.65 28.19
CA ILE A 229 27.88 -1.73 27.66
C ILE A 229 27.84 -1.21 26.22
N PRO A 230 28.47 -0.06 25.92
CA PRO A 230 28.40 0.51 24.59
C PRO A 230 29.29 -0.23 23.59
N PHE A 231 30.44 -0.77 24.01
CA PHE A 231 31.40 -1.40 23.12
C PHE A 231 31.86 -2.77 23.64
N ILE A 232 31.61 -3.81 22.86
CA ILE A 232 32.08 -5.19 23.10
C ILE A 232 32.80 -5.65 21.83
N LEU A 233 33.98 -6.23 21.99
CA LEU A 233 34.80 -6.80 20.92
C LEU A 233 35.11 -8.24 21.35
N GLU A 234 34.29 -9.20 20.93
CA GLU A 234 34.34 -10.57 21.41
C GLU A 234 35.24 -11.44 20.51
N PRO A 235 36.41 -11.91 21.00
CA PRO A 235 37.21 -12.95 20.36
C PRO A 235 36.56 -14.34 20.27
N GLY A 236 35.45 -14.60 20.94
CA GLY A 236 34.53 -15.70 20.62
C GLY A 236 34.46 -16.79 21.70
N GLY A 237 33.24 -17.28 21.93
CA GLY A 237 32.90 -18.18 23.04
C GLY A 237 31.57 -18.92 22.81
N ASN A 238 30.72 -18.96 23.82
CA ASN A 238 29.32 -19.38 23.70
C ASN A 238 28.56 -18.49 24.69
N ASP A 239 28.45 -17.21 24.33
CA ASP A 239 28.40 -16.12 25.27
C ASP A 239 26.97 -15.61 25.47
N VAL A 240 26.78 -14.81 26.53
CA VAL A 240 25.44 -14.40 26.96
C VAL A 240 25.38 -12.89 27.15
N TYR A 241 24.69 -12.23 26.22
CA TYR A 241 24.56 -10.80 26.10
C TYR A 241 23.22 -10.33 26.68
N ASN A 242 23.23 -9.77 27.90
CA ASN A 242 22.02 -9.36 28.62
C ASN A 242 21.83 -7.84 28.62
N ASN A 243 20.80 -7.35 27.93
CA ASN A 243 20.38 -5.93 27.88
C ASN A 243 21.50 -4.95 27.44
N CYS A 244 22.18 -5.23 26.32
CA CYS A 244 23.30 -4.43 25.80
C CYS A 244 23.20 -4.13 24.30
N GLY A 245 24.22 -3.51 23.70
CA GLY A 245 24.35 -3.35 22.24
C GLY A 245 23.44 -2.30 21.58
N GLY A 246 22.91 -1.33 22.33
CA GLY A 246 22.00 -0.30 21.81
C GLY A 246 22.42 1.13 22.15
N ALA A 247 21.92 2.10 21.38
CA ALA A 247 22.37 3.51 21.45
C ALA A 247 21.22 4.52 21.70
N LEU A 248 21.18 5.11 22.89
CA LEU A 248 20.23 6.14 23.34
C LEU A 248 20.84 7.55 23.36
N GLY A 249 21.09 8.13 22.19
CA GLY A 249 21.83 9.39 22.04
C GLY A 249 21.05 10.70 22.30
N ILE A 250 19.80 10.62 22.75
CA ILE A 250 18.96 11.80 23.04
C ILE A 250 19.29 12.43 24.40
N LEU A 251 19.57 11.60 25.42
CA LEU A 251 19.88 12.05 26.78
C LEU A 251 21.31 12.58 26.91
N ASP A 252 22.27 11.71 26.66
CA ASP A 252 23.69 11.99 26.74
C ASP A 252 24.37 11.61 25.42
N SER A 253 25.48 12.29 25.19
CA SER A 253 26.44 12.08 24.12
C SER A 253 27.25 10.79 24.28
N THR A 254 27.32 10.21 25.48
CA THR A 254 28.05 8.98 25.84
C THR A 254 27.36 7.75 25.25
N PHE A 255 26.15 7.44 25.71
CA PHE A 255 25.27 6.35 25.21
C PHE A 255 24.76 6.57 23.78
N GLY A 256 25.29 7.54 23.03
CA GLY A 256 24.87 7.83 21.67
C GLY A 256 25.45 6.92 20.60
N LEU A 257 26.45 6.10 20.95
CA LEU A 257 26.99 5.05 20.09
C LEU A 257 26.96 3.70 20.80
N SER A 258 26.78 2.62 20.04
CA SER A 258 27.13 1.27 20.49
C SER A 258 27.65 0.43 19.32
N LEU A 259 28.64 -0.42 19.57
CA LEU A 259 29.17 -1.40 18.62
C LEU A 259 29.48 -2.69 19.37
N ILE A 260 28.81 -3.78 18.99
CA ILE A 260 29.24 -5.14 19.28
C ILE A 260 29.84 -5.72 18.01
N VAL A 261 30.96 -6.43 18.15
CA VAL A 261 31.52 -7.30 17.12
C VAL A 261 31.84 -8.62 17.81
N ASP A 262 31.14 -9.69 17.44
CA ASP A 262 31.56 -11.05 17.71
C ASP A 262 32.51 -11.54 16.60
N VAL A 263 33.07 -12.73 16.79
CA VAL A 263 34.00 -13.39 15.87
C VAL A 263 33.68 -14.89 15.70
N ALA A 264 33.13 -15.57 16.71
CA ALA A 264 32.65 -16.96 16.62
C ALA A 264 32.00 -17.44 17.93
N GLY A 265 30.80 -18.00 17.87
CA GLY A 265 30.11 -18.57 19.03
C GLY A 265 28.92 -19.50 18.73
N ASN A 266 28.03 -19.64 19.71
CA ASN A 266 26.62 -20.02 19.54
C ASN A 266 25.90 -19.36 20.71
N ASP A 267 25.31 -18.21 20.45
CA ASP A 267 25.26 -17.13 21.44
C ASP A 267 23.85 -16.68 21.81
N ILE A 268 23.72 -16.04 22.97
CA ILE A 268 22.42 -15.74 23.57
C ILE A 268 22.29 -14.22 23.80
N TYR A 269 21.81 -13.55 22.76
CA TYR A 269 21.46 -12.13 22.77
C TYR A 269 20.06 -11.90 23.37
N ARG A 270 20.01 -11.73 24.69
CA ARG A 270 18.79 -11.52 25.45
C ARG A 270 18.59 -10.06 25.84
N SER A 271 17.41 -9.51 25.53
CA SER A 271 16.96 -8.27 26.16
C SER A 271 15.51 -8.32 26.59
N ASP A 272 15.27 -7.98 27.86
CA ASP A 272 13.94 -7.61 28.36
C ASP A 272 13.71 -6.08 28.22
N GLU A 273 14.80 -5.31 28.05
CA GLU A 273 14.84 -3.85 27.93
C GLU A 273 14.77 -3.33 26.48
N ILE A 274 14.25 -2.11 26.30
CA ILE A 274 14.20 -1.46 24.98
C ILE A 274 15.54 -0.84 24.56
N ILE A 275 15.75 -0.72 23.24
CA ILE A 275 16.92 -0.11 22.58
C ILE A 275 18.19 -0.93 22.84
N THR A 276 18.26 -2.11 22.21
CA THR A 276 19.29 -3.14 22.39
C THR A 276 19.58 -3.89 21.08
N ILE A 277 20.75 -4.53 21.00
CA ILE A 277 21.24 -5.35 19.86
C ILE A 277 21.13 -4.65 18.49
N GLY A 278 22.14 -3.84 18.15
CA GLY A 278 22.21 -3.11 16.88
C GLY A 278 21.18 -1.98 16.73
N ALA A 279 20.32 -1.74 17.72
CA ALA A 279 19.22 -0.78 17.64
C ALA A 279 19.51 0.58 18.32
N SER A 280 18.92 1.65 17.79
CA SER A 280 19.20 3.03 18.22
C SER A 280 17.96 3.92 18.36
N LEU A 281 18.02 4.83 19.33
CA LEU A 281 17.07 5.92 19.53
C LEU A 281 17.83 7.25 19.67
N GLY A 282 17.87 8.05 18.61
CA GLY A 282 18.68 9.29 18.60
C GLY A 282 20.20 9.06 18.58
N GLY A 283 20.65 7.89 18.12
CA GLY A 283 22.05 7.46 18.14
C GLY A 283 22.44 6.61 16.93
N CYS A 284 23.59 5.95 17.00
CA CYS A 284 24.00 4.93 16.03
C CYS A 284 24.41 3.66 16.77
N ALA A 285 23.82 2.51 16.42
CA ALA A 285 24.17 1.22 16.98
C ALA A 285 24.54 0.24 15.86
N LEU A 286 25.39 -0.73 16.18
CA LEU A 286 25.80 -1.78 15.26
C LEU A 286 26.03 -3.09 16.03
N MET A 287 25.46 -4.17 15.49
CA MET A 287 25.84 -5.57 15.77
C MET A 287 26.54 -6.13 14.51
N LEU A 288 27.64 -6.85 14.69
CA LEU A 288 28.29 -7.63 13.66
C LEU A 288 28.62 -8.99 14.28
N ASP A 289 27.92 -10.03 13.83
CA ASP A 289 28.32 -11.42 14.07
C ASP A 289 29.12 -11.98 12.89
N MET A 290 29.63 -13.20 13.04
CA MET A 290 30.62 -13.81 12.16
C MET A 290 30.46 -15.33 11.93
N GLU A 291 30.21 -16.14 12.97
CA GLU A 291 30.14 -17.60 12.90
C GLU A 291 29.31 -18.15 14.10
N GLY A 292 28.05 -18.59 13.90
CA GLY A 292 27.13 -18.92 15.01
C GLY A 292 26.09 -20.04 14.82
N ASP A 293 25.21 -20.22 15.81
CA ASP A 293 23.82 -20.75 15.71
C ASP A 293 23.07 -20.09 16.89
N ASP A 294 22.45 -18.93 16.65
CA ASP A 294 22.31 -17.87 17.64
C ASP A 294 20.87 -17.53 18.04
N TYR A 295 20.72 -16.99 19.27
CA TYR A 295 19.43 -16.78 19.89
C TYR A 295 19.17 -15.32 20.30
N TYR A 296 18.78 -14.52 19.31
CA TYR A 296 18.43 -13.11 19.42
C TYR A 296 17.01 -12.87 19.99
N ASN A 297 16.79 -13.13 21.29
CA ASN A 297 15.51 -12.88 21.98
C ASN A 297 15.48 -11.51 22.68
N CYS A 298 14.96 -10.51 21.99
CA CYS A 298 14.90 -9.12 22.42
C CYS A 298 13.47 -8.58 22.65
N SER A 299 13.42 -7.44 23.33
CA SER A 299 12.22 -6.64 23.62
C SER A 299 11.86 -5.71 22.45
N HIS A 300 11.08 -4.67 22.73
CA HIS A 300 10.71 -3.61 21.77
C HIS A 300 11.92 -2.74 21.38
N TYR A 301 11.91 -2.14 20.18
CA TYR A 301 12.98 -1.25 19.70
C TYR A 301 14.36 -1.93 19.64
N SER A 302 14.47 -3.05 18.93
CA SER A 302 15.62 -3.97 18.97
C SER A 302 16.05 -4.48 17.59
N ILE A 303 17.15 -5.25 17.52
CA ILE A 303 17.59 -6.01 16.33
C ILE A 303 17.71 -5.12 15.08
N GLY A 304 18.84 -4.41 14.98
CA GLY A 304 19.19 -3.58 13.81
C GLY A 304 18.32 -2.34 13.57
N SER A 305 17.39 -2.00 14.48
CA SER A 305 16.36 -0.99 14.22
C SER A 305 16.80 0.46 14.51
N GLY A 306 16.49 1.40 13.61
CA GLY A 306 16.93 2.80 13.69
C GLY A 306 15.80 3.80 13.86
N TYR A 307 15.63 4.33 15.08
CA TYR A 307 14.61 5.31 15.40
C TYR A 307 15.21 6.70 15.65
N MET A 308 15.03 7.61 14.67
CA MET A 308 15.75 8.89 14.61
C MET A 308 17.27 8.65 14.75
N GLY A 309 17.76 7.60 14.09
CA GLY A 309 19.06 6.98 14.35
C GLY A 309 19.55 6.14 13.17
N PHE A 310 20.63 5.41 13.41
CA PHE A 310 21.16 4.39 12.51
C PHE A 310 21.25 3.09 13.30
N GLY A 311 20.41 2.11 12.97
CA GLY A 311 20.53 0.74 13.46
C GLY A 311 21.07 -0.16 12.35
N LEU A 312 21.89 -1.14 12.73
CA LEU A 312 22.42 -2.14 11.84
C LEU A 312 22.72 -3.42 12.63
N LEU A 313 22.23 -4.55 12.15
CA LEU A 313 22.75 -5.88 12.46
C LEU A 313 23.28 -6.50 11.15
N ILE A 314 24.40 -7.19 11.25
CA ILE A 314 24.97 -8.04 10.22
C ILE A 314 25.26 -9.37 10.90
N ASP A 315 24.65 -10.45 10.45
CA ASP A 315 25.17 -11.79 10.64
C ASP A 315 25.94 -12.24 9.38
N GLN A 316 26.66 -13.35 9.47
CA GLN A 316 27.47 -13.89 8.36
C GLN A 316 27.29 -15.40 8.13
N SER A 317 26.84 -16.18 9.12
CA SER A 317 26.42 -17.57 8.94
C SER A 317 25.99 -18.21 10.27
N GLY A 318 24.80 -18.81 10.29
CA GLY A 318 24.35 -19.65 11.40
C GLY A 318 23.11 -20.49 11.08
N ASN A 319 22.19 -20.59 12.03
CA ASN A 319 20.85 -21.18 11.93
C ASN A 319 19.97 -20.50 13.01
N ASP A 320 19.56 -19.25 12.74
CA ASP A 320 19.48 -18.21 13.75
C ASP A 320 18.05 -17.78 14.12
N PHE A 321 17.86 -17.38 15.38
CA PHE A 321 16.54 -17.11 15.93
C PHE A 321 16.36 -15.63 16.32
N TYR A 322 15.88 -14.84 15.35
CA TYR A 322 15.56 -13.44 15.53
C TYR A 322 14.17 -13.22 16.11
N LYS A 323 14.08 -12.76 17.36
CA LYS A 323 12.80 -12.47 18.01
C LYS A 323 12.77 -11.09 18.68
N GLY A 324 11.86 -10.24 18.21
CA GLY A 324 11.67 -8.88 18.71
C GLY A 324 10.24 -8.54 19.16
N GLY A 325 10.12 -7.43 19.89
CA GLY A 325 8.84 -6.85 20.31
C GLY A 325 8.14 -6.09 19.18
N ILE A 326 7.79 -4.83 19.43
CA ILE A 326 7.44 -3.89 18.35
C ILE A 326 8.68 -3.16 17.86
N PHE A 327 8.68 -2.73 16.59
CA PHE A 327 9.77 -1.93 16.02
C PHE A 327 11.12 -2.65 16.14
N SER A 328 11.21 -3.82 15.48
CA SER A 328 12.35 -4.74 15.60
C SER A 328 12.65 -5.46 14.29
N ILE A 329 13.87 -5.96 14.11
CA ILE A 329 14.32 -6.64 12.88
C ILE A 329 14.32 -5.66 11.70
N GLY A 330 15.31 -4.75 11.69
CA GLY A 330 15.52 -3.80 10.60
C GLY A 330 14.46 -2.68 10.48
N ALA A 331 13.78 -2.32 11.56
CA ALA A 331 12.70 -1.32 11.56
C ALA A 331 13.22 0.13 11.59
N ALA A 332 12.56 1.07 10.89
CA ALA A 332 13.05 2.44 10.74
C ALA A 332 11.98 3.55 10.77
N ASN A 333 12.33 4.67 11.40
CA ASN A 333 11.56 5.91 11.38
C ASN A 333 12.54 7.08 11.61
N PHE A 334 12.53 8.11 10.75
CA PHE A 334 13.47 9.24 10.81
C PHE A 334 14.97 8.85 10.72
N GLY A 335 15.31 7.72 10.07
CA GLY A 335 16.64 7.09 10.12
C GLY A 335 16.77 5.86 9.22
N LEU A 336 17.82 5.06 9.44
CA LEU A 336 18.02 3.76 8.78
C LEU A 336 17.97 2.65 9.82
N GLY A 337 17.21 1.59 9.56
CA GLY A 337 17.26 0.33 10.28
C GLY A 337 17.52 -0.78 9.28
N ILE A 338 18.49 -1.66 9.58
CA ILE A 338 18.97 -2.68 8.64
C ILE A 338 19.27 -3.96 9.44
N ASN A 339 18.71 -5.07 9.01
CA ASN A 339 19.17 -6.42 9.33
C ASN A 339 19.70 -7.03 8.05
N ILE A 340 20.96 -7.47 8.05
CA ILE A 340 21.55 -8.32 7.02
C ILE A 340 21.80 -9.66 7.69
N ASP A 341 21.34 -10.74 7.07
CA ASP A 341 21.94 -12.06 7.25
C ASP A 341 22.72 -12.42 5.98
N LEU A 342 23.65 -13.36 6.07
CA LEU A 342 24.26 -14.01 4.91
C LEU A 342 23.95 -15.52 4.85
N GLY A 343 23.20 -16.04 5.82
CA GLY A 343 22.24 -17.13 5.65
C GLY A 343 22.49 -18.40 6.47
N GLY A 344 21.38 -19.06 6.82
CA GLY A 344 21.30 -20.31 7.59
C GLY A 344 20.09 -21.19 7.21
N ASP A 345 19.18 -21.36 8.17
CA ASP A 345 17.83 -21.97 8.06
C ASP A 345 17.01 -21.33 9.20
N ASP A 346 16.58 -20.08 8.99
CA ASP A 346 16.49 -19.06 10.03
C ASP A 346 15.04 -18.72 10.45
N SER A 347 14.87 -18.02 11.58
CA SER A 347 13.53 -17.69 12.08
C SER A 347 13.38 -16.28 12.65
N TYR A 348 12.85 -15.40 11.79
CA TYR A 348 12.43 -14.04 12.09
C TYR A 348 11.04 -13.97 12.74
N ARG A 349 10.92 -13.29 13.89
CA ARG A 349 9.69 -13.20 14.68
C ARG A 349 9.49 -11.83 15.30
N THR A 350 8.72 -10.97 14.64
CA THR A 350 8.29 -9.68 15.19
C THR A 350 6.86 -9.71 15.75
N THR A 351 6.57 -8.83 16.72
CA THR A 351 5.19 -8.64 17.20
C THR A 351 4.40 -7.73 16.25
N SER A 352 5.04 -6.65 15.79
CA SER A 352 4.48 -5.65 14.86
C SER A 352 5.57 -4.64 14.44
N TYR A 353 5.43 -4.01 13.28
CA TYR A 353 6.34 -2.95 12.82
C TYR A 353 7.80 -3.42 12.66
N GLY A 354 8.02 -4.63 12.13
CA GLY A 354 9.34 -5.22 11.95
C GLY A 354 9.57 -5.86 10.59
N GLU A 355 10.59 -6.70 10.48
CA GLU A 355 10.94 -7.44 9.27
C GLU A 355 11.03 -6.50 8.05
N GLY A 356 11.93 -5.50 8.15
CA GLY A 356 12.14 -4.47 7.12
C GLY A 356 11.14 -3.30 7.14
N PHE A 357 10.56 -2.95 8.29
CA PHE A 357 9.51 -1.93 8.41
C PHE A 357 9.97 -0.47 8.16
N GLY A 358 9.25 0.27 7.30
CA GLY A 358 9.55 1.66 6.93
C GLY A 358 8.50 2.73 7.29
N SER A 359 8.78 3.57 8.28
CA SER A 359 7.92 4.71 8.66
C SER A 359 8.45 6.07 8.15
N THR A 360 7.71 7.18 8.31
CA THR A 360 8.08 8.56 7.88
C THR A 360 9.58 8.86 7.96
N TYR A 361 10.21 9.21 6.82
CA TYR A 361 11.66 9.47 6.70
C TYR A 361 12.57 8.35 7.25
N GLY A 362 12.06 7.13 7.33
CA GLY A 362 12.76 5.90 7.65
C GLY A 362 12.94 5.02 6.42
N TYR A 363 14.04 4.28 6.37
CA TYR A 363 14.23 3.17 5.44
C TYR A 363 14.52 1.93 6.29
N GLY A 364 13.60 0.96 6.28
CA GLY A 364 13.77 -0.34 6.93
C GLY A 364 14.20 -1.39 5.94
N ILE A 365 15.11 -2.27 6.35
CA ILE A 365 15.63 -3.38 5.53
C ILE A 365 15.74 -4.63 6.38
N LEU A 366 15.14 -5.72 5.92
CA LEU A 366 15.61 -7.07 6.19
C LEU A 366 16.12 -7.63 4.84
N ALA A 367 17.31 -8.20 4.83
CA ALA A 367 17.87 -8.84 3.64
C ALA A 367 18.58 -10.13 4.04
N ASP A 368 17.96 -11.26 3.71
CA ASP A 368 18.58 -12.58 3.72
C ASP A 368 19.27 -12.88 2.38
N TYR A 369 20.09 -13.93 2.31
CA TYR A 369 20.86 -14.32 1.14
C TYR A 369 20.79 -15.82 0.82
N GLN A 370 20.40 -16.69 1.76
CA GLN A 370 20.22 -18.14 1.57
C GLN A 370 19.65 -18.78 2.85
N GLY A 371 18.54 -19.50 2.77
CA GLY A 371 17.98 -20.21 3.92
C GLY A 371 16.64 -20.84 3.56
N SER A 372 16.07 -21.71 4.39
CA SER A 372 14.66 -22.15 4.29
C SER A 372 13.87 -21.66 5.50
N ASP A 373 13.40 -20.42 5.42
CA ASP A 373 13.28 -19.52 6.55
C ASP A 373 11.83 -19.30 7.02
N ILE A 374 11.67 -18.76 8.23
CA ILE A 374 10.35 -18.54 8.85
C ILE A 374 10.21 -17.09 9.31
N TYR A 375 9.44 -16.30 8.56
CA TYR A 375 9.08 -14.91 8.86
C TYR A 375 7.71 -14.83 9.55
N TYR A 376 7.66 -14.51 10.84
CA TYR A 376 6.43 -14.49 11.64
C TYR A 376 6.13 -13.12 12.26
N ALA A 377 5.13 -12.42 11.71
CA ALA A 377 4.71 -11.10 12.18
C ALA A 377 3.32 -11.11 12.85
N GLY A 378 3.27 -11.19 14.19
CA GLY A 378 2.00 -11.03 14.92
C GLY A 378 1.97 -11.62 16.33
N GLY A 379 0.91 -12.36 16.64
CA GLY A 379 0.75 -13.11 17.89
C GLY A 379 0.20 -12.34 19.10
N ARG A 380 0.22 -10.99 19.10
CA ARG A 380 -0.23 -10.15 20.23
C ARG A 380 -1.47 -9.28 19.95
N TYR A 381 -1.38 -8.34 19.00
CA TYR A 381 -2.39 -7.29 18.85
C TYR A 381 -3.42 -7.63 17.76
N PHE A 382 -4.69 -7.84 18.13
CA PHE A 382 -5.76 -8.07 17.15
C PHE A 382 -6.17 -6.80 16.39
N HIS A 383 -6.53 -6.92 15.11
CA HIS A 383 -7.03 -5.85 14.24
C HIS A 383 -8.50 -5.49 14.52
N THR A 384 -8.79 -5.21 15.79
CA THR A 384 -10.07 -4.69 16.27
C THR A 384 -10.36 -3.31 15.66
N PRO A 385 -11.61 -2.97 15.29
CA PRO A 385 -12.80 -3.82 15.25
C PRO A 385 -13.05 -4.49 13.88
N LEU A 386 -12.15 -4.33 12.90
CA LEU A 386 -12.37 -4.73 11.51
C LEU A 386 -12.14 -6.23 11.30
N GLN A 387 -10.96 -6.74 11.69
CA GLN A 387 -10.59 -8.15 11.67
C GLN A 387 -10.18 -8.60 13.09
N PRO A 388 -11.12 -8.69 14.05
CA PRO A 388 -10.81 -8.93 15.47
C PRO A 388 -10.28 -10.34 15.79
N ASN A 389 -10.20 -11.23 14.79
CA ASN A 389 -9.65 -12.58 14.91
C ASN A 389 -8.28 -12.75 14.22
N SER A 390 -7.66 -11.64 13.80
CA SER A 390 -6.37 -11.59 13.09
C SER A 390 -5.49 -10.47 13.62
N TYR A 391 -4.17 -10.60 13.48
CA TYR A 391 -3.20 -9.69 14.06
C TYR A 391 -2.90 -8.44 13.21
N LYS A 392 -2.55 -7.34 13.88
CA LYS A 392 -1.95 -6.14 13.29
C LYS A 392 -0.45 -6.46 13.05
N SER A 393 -0.08 -6.90 11.85
CA SER A 393 1.30 -7.34 11.55
C SER A 393 2.21 -6.16 11.21
N PHE A 394 1.84 -5.28 10.29
CA PHE A 394 2.61 -4.09 9.91
C PHE A 394 4.11 -4.37 9.59
N SER A 395 4.43 -5.50 8.97
CA SER A 395 5.81 -6.02 8.82
C SER A 395 6.05 -6.70 7.47
N GLN A 396 7.23 -7.30 7.23
CA GLN A 396 7.58 -8.01 6.00
C GLN A 396 7.59 -7.05 4.80
N GLY A 397 8.51 -6.10 4.84
CA GLY A 397 8.65 -5.03 3.86
C GLY A 397 7.56 -3.95 3.92
N PHE A 398 6.68 -3.98 4.93
CA PHE A 398 5.60 -2.99 5.07
C PHE A 398 6.12 -1.57 5.34
N ALA A 399 5.41 -0.56 4.80
CA ALA A 399 5.74 0.84 5.03
C ALA A 399 4.52 1.73 5.29
N THR A 400 4.61 2.66 6.26
CA THR A 400 3.50 3.59 6.58
C THR A 400 3.91 5.06 6.75
N GLY A 401 3.03 5.98 6.33
CA GLY A 401 3.04 7.37 6.78
C GLY A 401 2.12 7.66 7.97
N VAL A 402 2.02 8.93 8.35
CA VAL A 402 1.21 9.42 9.47
C VAL A 402 0.05 10.23 8.91
N ARG A 403 -1.12 9.59 8.80
CA ARG A 403 -2.31 10.16 8.16
C ARG A 403 -2.96 11.26 9.03
N PRO A 404 -3.33 12.43 8.48
CA PRO A 404 -3.22 12.84 7.07
C PRO A 404 -1.94 13.64 6.72
N ASP A 405 -1.10 13.99 7.69
CA ASP A 405 -0.18 15.12 7.56
C ASP A 405 1.21 14.77 7.02
N TRP A 406 1.76 13.58 7.29
CA TRP A 406 3.14 13.21 6.91
C TRP A 406 3.15 11.96 6.02
N GLY A 407 4.01 11.95 5.00
CA GLY A 407 4.26 10.76 4.19
C GLY A 407 5.08 9.70 4.94
N GLY A 408 5.19 8.52 4.35
CA GLY A 408 5.83 7.36 4.97
C GLY A 408 7.32 7.22 4.68
N GLY A 409 7.80 6.02 4.97
CA GLY A 409 9.15 5.56 4.65
C GLY A 409 9.18 4.66 3.43
N ILE A 410 10.26 3.89 3.37
CA ILE A 410 10.38 2.72 2.49
C ILE A 410 10.65 1.52 3.39
N GLY A 411 9.87 0.47 3.21
CA GLY A 411 10.10 -0.84 3.80
C GLY A 411 10.57 -1.80 2.71
N PHE A 412 11.52 -2.67 3.05
CA PHE A 412 12.13 -3.61 2.12
C PHE A 412 12.44 -4.91 2.84
N LEU A 413 11.86 -6.01 2.37
CA LEU A 413 12.31 -7.36 2.65
C LEU A 413 12.92 -7.92 1.35
N TYR A 414 14.09 -8.54 1.46
CA TYR A 414 14.75 -9.29 0.41
C TYR A 414 15.10 -10.66 0.96
N ASP A 415 14.80 -11.70 0.21
CA ASP A 415 15.31 -13.05 0.44
C ASP A 415 16.32 -13.42 -0.66
N GLY A 416 17.20 -14.37 -0.39
CA GLY A 416 18.08 -15.00 -1.37
C GLY A 416 17.53 -16.29 -1.99
N GLY A 417 16.56 -16.92 -1.31
CA GLY A 417 15.69 -18.00 -1.75
C GLY A 417 15.99 -19.38 -1.13
N GLY A 418 14.96 -20.04 -0.62
CA GLY A 418 14.98 -21.47 -0.31
C GLY A 418 13.62 -22.16 -0.29
N ASN A 419 12.88 -22.16 0.83
CA ASN A 419 11.55 -22.80 0.96
C ASN A 419 10.74 -22.17 2.11
N ASP A 420 10.25 -20.96 1.89
CA ASP A 420 10.18 -19.93 2.90
C ASP A 420 8.73 -19.65 3.39
N PHE A 421 8.57 -19.36 4.68
CA PHE A 421 7.26 -19.23 5.31
C PHE A 421 6.95 -17.82 5.81
N TYR A 422 6.41 -17.00 4.91
CA TYR A 422 5.90 -15.66 5.18
C TYR A 422 4.54 -15.69 5.88
N ASN A 423 4.53 -15.54 7.20
CA ASN A 423 3.36 -15.65 8.06
C ASN A 423 3.02 -14.31 8.73
N GLY A 424 2.01 -13.62 8.19
CA GLY A 424 1.40 -12.45 8.80
C GLY A 424 -0.14 -12.49 8.72
N ASP A 425 -0.79 -11.38 9.04
CA ASP A 425 -2.25 -11.28 9.04
C ASP A 425 -2.70 -9.99 8.32
N ILE A 426 -2.36 -8.81 8.86
CA ILE A 426 -2.84 -7.53 8.32
C ILE A 426 -1.68 -6.55 8.11
N TYR A 427 -1.64 -5.90 6.94
CA TYR A 427 -0.59 -4.94 6.53
C TYR A 427 0.78 -5.59 6.46
N THR A 428 0.99 -6.51 5.52
CA THR A 428 2.20 -7.33 5.44
C THR A 428 2.57 -7.76 4.02
N GLN A 429 3.79 -8.27 3.81
CA GLN A 429 4.29 -8.78 2.52
C GLN A 429 4.28 -7.71 1.41
N GLY A 430 5.24 -6.78 1.47
CA GLY A 430 5.49 -5.79 0.42
C GLY A 430 4.44 -4.67 0.31
N VAL A 431 3.73 -4.35 1.39
CA VAL A 431 2.57 -3.44 1.37
C VAL A 431 2.92 -1.99 1.73
N GLY A 432 2.37 -1.03 0.98
CA GLY A 432 2.41 0.38 1.32
C GLY A 432 1.09 0.89 1.89
N TYR A 433 1.12 1.69 2.98
CA TYR A 433 -0.01 2.44 3.51
C TYR A 433 0.30 3.94 3.69
N TRP A 434 -0.53 4.83 3.16
CA TRP A 434 -0.39 6.29 3.32
C TRP A 434 0.96 6.89 2.88
N CYS A 435 1.09 7.17 1.58
CA CYS A 435 2.23 7.92 1.01
C CYS A 435 3.61 7.31 1.33
N SER A 436 3.69 5.98 1.28
CA SER A 436 4.88 5.15 1.51
C SER A 436 5.14 4.22 0.31
N ALA A 437 6.25 3.48 0.35
CA ALA A 437 6.47 2.33 -0.54
C ALA A 437 6.93 1.10 0.25
N GLY A 438 6.23 -0.02 0.11
CA GLY A 438 6.64 -1.33 0.64
C GLY A 438 7.13 -2.25 -0.47
N PHE A 439 8.08 -3.11 -0.15
CA PHE A 439 8.70 -4.08 -1.06
C PHE A 439 8.96 -5.41 -0.33
N LEU A 440 8.52 -6.52 -0.93
CA LEU A 440 9.03 -7.86 -0.64
C LEU A 440 9.56 -8.42 -1.96
N ILE A 441 10.79 -8.94 -1.95
CA ILE A 441 11.39 -9.60 -3.11
C ILE A 441 11.92 -10.96 -2.66
N ASP A 442 11.35 -12.03 -3.21
CA ASP A 442 11.97 -13.35 -3.17
C ASP A 442 12.83 -13.56 -4.43
N ARG A 443 13.61 -14.64 -4.44
CA ARG A 443 14.61 -14.97 -5.45
C ARG A 443 14.41 -16.35 -6.07
N ASN A 444 13.88 -17.34 -5.34
CA ASN A 444 13.55 -18.72 -5.78
C ASN A 444 13.33 -19.62 -4.55
N GLY A 445 12.14 -20.22 -4.37
CA GLY A 445 11.96 -21.29 -3.38
C GLY A 445 10.84 -22.31 -3.64
N GLN A 446 10.05 -22.64 -2.61
CA GLN A 446 8.75 -23.32 -2.65
C GLN A 446 7.88 -22.81 -1.48
N ASP A 447 7.32 -21.63 -1.69
CA ASP A 447 7.18 -20.60 -0.66
C ASP A 447 5.71 -20.37 -0.27
N ARG A 448 5.50 -19.78 0.91
CA ARG A 448 4.17 -19.77 1.56
C ARG A 448 3.82 -18.42 2.15
N TYR A 449 3.06 -17.66 1.38
CA TYR A 449 2.56 -16.34 1.73
C TYR A 449 1.20 -16.42 2.41
N LEU A 450 1.19 -16.49 3.75
CA LEU A 450 -0.02 -16.51 4.57
C LEU A 450 -0.37 -15.09 5.06
N ALA A 451 -1.62 -14.68 4.81
CA ALA A 451 -2.18 -13.38 5.22
C ALA A 451 -3.71 -13.40 5.46
N THR A 452 -4.28 -12.26 5.88
CA THR A 452 -5.72 -12.04 6.05
C THR A 452 -6.28 -10.85 5.27
N GLU A 453 -5.66 -9.66 5.27
CA GLU A 453 -6.18 -8.49 4.52
C GLU A 453 -5.10 -7.39 4.39
N TYR A 454 -5.10 -6.61 3.31
CA TYR A 454 -4.08 -5.59 3.04
C TYR A 454 -2.67 -6.20 2.98
N ALA A 455 -2.48 -7.17 2.09
CA ALA A 455 -1.28 -8.02 2.02
C ALA A 455 -0.66 -8.08 0.60
N GLN A 456 0.44 -8.82 0.44
CA GLN A 456 0.95 -9.35 -0.85
C GLN A 456 1.00 -8.31 -1.98
N GLY A 457 1.88 -7.32 -1.84
CA GLY A 457 2.12 -6.27 -2.83
C GLY A 457 1.00 -5.24 -2.98
N ALA A 458 -0.02 -5.23 -2.12
CA ALA A 458 -1.09 -4.23 -2.17
C ALA A 458 -0.63 -2.81 -1.76
N GLY A 459 -1.13 -1.80 -2.47
CA GLY A 459 -0.92 -0.39 -2.10
C GLY A 459 -2.19 0.24 -1.57
N ILE A 460 -2.15 0.90 -0.41
CA ILE A 460 -3.33 1.36 0.33
C ILE A 460 -3.26 2.86 0.67
N HIS A 461 -4.30 3.61 0.28
CA HIS A 461 -4.41 5.07 0.45
C HIS A 461 -3.18 5.86 -0.03
N PHE A 462 -3.08 6.10 -1.34
CA PHE A 462 -1.99 6.83 -1.98
C PHE A 462 -0.59 6.26 -1.66
N ALA A 463 -0.45 4.94 -1.63
CA ALA A 463 0.83 4.28 -1.38
C ALA A 463 1.18 3.25 -2.47
N TYR A 464 2.43 2.80 -2.44
CA TYR A 464 3.01 1.84 -3.36
C TYR A 464 3.26 0.52 -2.64
N GLY A 465 2.63 -0.55 -3.09
CA GLY A 465 2.96 -1.92 -2.70
C GLY A 465 3.59 -2.65 -3.89
N TYR A 466 4.50 -3.56 -3.58
CA TYR A 466 5.23 -4.35 -4.54
C TYR A 466 5.66 -5.67 -3.89
N LEU A 467 5.21 -6.78 -4.46
CA LEU A 467 5.76 -8.11 -4.23
C LEU A 467 6.31 -8.61 -5.56
N ALA A 468 7.49 -9.19 -5.56
CA ALA A 468 7.96 -10.01 -6.67
C ALA A 468 8.56 -11.29 -6.11
N ASP A 469 7.97 -12.43 -6.46
CA ASP A 469 8.64 -13.71 -6.39
C ASP A 469 9.32 -13.99 -7.73
N LEU A 470 10.47 -14.65 -7.67
CA LEU A 470 11.25 -15.03 -8.82
C LEU A 470 11.32 -16.56 -9.01
N GLY A 471 10.53 -17.30 -8.24
CA GLY A 471 9.66 -18.40 -8.67
C GLY A 471 10.03 -19.78 -8.11
N GLY A 472 9.02 -20.50 -7.61
CA GLY A 472 9.09 -21.82 -6.99
C GLY A 472 7.97 -22.79 -7.40
N ASN A 473 7.04 -23.03 -6.47
CA ASN A 473 5.82 -23.85 -6.56
C ASN A 473 4.91 -23.47 -5.36
N ASP A 474 4.33 -22.28 -5.43
CA ASP A 474 4.17 -21.41 -4.28
C ASP A 474 2.70 -21.31 -3.83
N HIS A 475 2.45 -20.88 -2.60
CA HIS A 475 1.10 -20.80 -2.06
C HIS A 475 0.81 -19.45 -1.41
N TYR A 476 0.08 -18.64 -2.16
CA TYR A 476 -0.44 -17.35 -1.77
C TYR A 476 -1.87 -17.47 -1.20
N PHE A 477 -2.00 -17.32 0.12
CA PHE A 477 -3.29 -17.26 0.80
C PHE A 477 -3.50 -15.90 1.47
N SER A 478 -4.56 -15.19 1.10
CA SER A 478 -5.08 -14.08 1.91
C SER A 478 -6.57 -14.24 2.15
N ARG A 479 -6.98 -14.30 3.43
CA ARG A 479 -8.40 -14.52 3.79
C ARG A 479 -9.35 -13.52 3.13
N PHE A 480 -8.91 -12.29 2.88
CA PHE A 480 -9.66 -11.19 2.27
C PHE A 480 -8.79 -10.33 1.35
N GLY A 481 -9.42 -9.72 0.35
CA GLY A 481 -8.84 -8.59 -0.40
C GLY A 481 -9.00 -7.25 0.35
N PRO A 482 -8.11 -6.27 0.16
CA PRO A 482 -7.10 -6.20 -0.90
C PRO A 482 -5.83 -7.01 -0.60
N SER A 483 -5.36 -7.80 -1.55
CA SER A 483 -4.02 -8.40 -1.59
C SER A 483 -3.61 -8.65 -3.05
N LEU A 484 -2.64 -9.52 -3.35
CA LEU A 484 -2.31 -9.99 -4.70
C LEU A 484 -2.28 -8.88 -5.77
N GLY A 485 -1.46 -7.86 -5.51
CA GLY A 485 -1.28 -6.72 -6.42
C GLY A 485 -2.46 -5.75 -6.51
N GLU A 486 -3.46 -5.82 -5.63
CA GLU A 486 -4.55 -4.84 -5.60
C GLU A 486 -4.08 -3.44 -5.16
N GLY A 487 -4.37 -2.42 -5.97
CA GLY A 487 -4.24 -1.03 -5.57
C GLY A 487 -5.55 -0.51 -4.99
N HIS A 488 -5.55 0.01 -3.76
CA HIS A 488 -6.72 0.58 -3.10
C HIS A 488 -6.58 2.07 -2.74
N ASP A 489 -7.54 2.86 -3.21
CA ASP A 489 -7.68 4.29 -2.95
C ASP A 489 -6.51 5.17 -3.42
N PHE A 490 -6.44 5.38 -4.75
CA PHE A 490 -5.37 6.12 -5.46
C PHE A 490 -3.97 5.53 -5.35
N SER A 491 -3.89 4.22 -5.16
CA SER A 491 -2.65 3.51 -4.83
C SER A 491 -2.15 2.62 -5.96
N CYS A 492 -0.90 2.17 -5.86
CA CYS A 492 -0.32 1.17 -6.75
C CYS A 492 -0.14 -0.12 -5.96
N GLY A 493 -0.83 -1.19 -6.36
CA GLY A 493 -0.45 -2.55 -5.97
C GLY A 493 0.23 -3.25 -7.15
N ILE A 494 1.26 -4.03 -6.88
CA ILE A 494 1.91 -4.90 -7.87
C ILE A 494 2.25 -6.23 -7.17
N LEU A 495 1.83 -7.34 -7.77
CA LEU A 495 2.43 -8.66 -7.56
C LEU A 495 2.96 -9.18 -8.89
N ILE A 496 4.12 -9.82 -8.84
CA ILE A 496 4.73 -10.57 -9.94
C ILE A 496 5.16 -11.91 -9.35
N ASP A 497 4.76 -13.02 -9.94
CA ASP A 497 5.54 -14.25 -9.90
C ASP A 497 6.24 -14.41 -11.25
N THR A 498 7.17 -15.35 -11.39
CA THR A 498 7.82 -15.64 -12.67
C THR A 498 7.91 -17.10 -13.07
N LYS A 499 7.84 -18.07 -12.15
CA LYS A 499 7.74 -19.50 -12.51
C LYS A 499 7.25 -20.33 -11.33
N GLY A 500 6.21 -21.13 -11.52
CA GLY A 500 5.84 -22.20 -10.60
C GLY A 500 4.58 -22.93 -11.06
N ASP A 501 4.06 -23.83 -10.24
CA ASP A 501 2.68 -24.32 -10.39
C ASP A 501 2.00 -23.84 -9.12
N ASP A 502 1.27 -22.72 -9.19
CA ASP A 502 1.14 -21.81 -8.03
C ASP A 502 -0.31 -21.61 -7.55
N TRP A 503 -0.46 -21.48 -6.23
CA TRP A 503 -1.75 -21.44 -5.53
C TRP A 503 -2.18 -20.04 -5.08
N TYR A 504 -3.10 -19.40 -5.83
CA TYR A 504 -3.58 -18.03 -5.60
C TYR A 504 -4.99 -17.97 -4.97
N SER A 505 -5.09 -18.05 -3.64
CA SER A 505 -6.36 -18.10 -2.90
C SER A 505 -6.70 -16.83 -2.12
N VAL A 506 -7.74 -16.11 -2.55
CA VAL A 506 -8.18 -14.85 -1.92
C VAL A 506 -9.70 -14.65 -1.93
N SER A 507 -10.30 -13.89 -0.98
CA SER A 507 -11.72 -13.49 -1.15
C SER A 507 -11.92 -12.54 -2.32
N GLY A 508 -10.98 -11.59 -2.50
CA GLY A 508 -11.03 -10.42 -3.38
C GLY A 508 -10.85 -10.73 -4.86
N GLY A 509 -9.97 -10.00 -5.55
CA GLY A 509 -9.55 -10.30 -6.91
C GLY A 509 -8.04 -10.21 -7.09
N LEU A 510 -7.58 -10.37 -8.32
CA LEU A 510 -6.16 -10.34 -8.71
C LEU A 510 -5.89 -9.11 -9.60
N GLY A 511 -4.89 -8.29 -9.24
CA GLY A 511 -4.46 -7.13 -10.03
C GLY A 511 -5.51 -6.01 -10.13
N ILE A 512 -6.30 -5.77 -9.08
CA ILE A 512 -7.50 -4.92 -9.15
C ILE A 512 -7.20 -3.43 -8.95
N GLY A 513 -7.74 -2.60 -9.85
CA GLY A 513 -7.76 -1.14 -9.71
C GLY A 513 -8.89 -0.65 -8.81
N LEU A 514 -8.79 -0.84 -7.48
CA LEU A 514 -9.84 -0.43 -6.54
C LEU A 514 -9.84 1.08 -6.26
N ASN A 515 -11.00 1.73 -6.44
CA ASN A 515 -11.26 3.11 -6.03
C ASN A 515 -10.22 4.11 -6.59
N ASN A 516 -10.07 4.15 -7.91
CA ASN A 516 -9.19 5.08 -8.66
C ASN A 516 -7.68 4.76 -8.58
N SER A 517 -7.33 3.48 -8.50
CA SER A 517 -5.98 2.97 -8.30
C SER A 517 -5.42 2.25 -9.54
N PHE A 518 -4.18 1.78 -9.45
CA PHE A 518 -3.63 0.78 -10.37
C PHE A 518 -3.35 -0.50 -9.59
N GLY A 519 -3.81 -1.64 -10.12
CA GLY A 519 -3.36 -2.96 -9.71
C GLY A 519 -2.71 -3.67 -10.88
N LEU A 520 -1.62 -4.39 -10.61
CA LEU A 520 -0.99 -5.34 -11.52
C LEU A 520 -0.80 -6.66 -10.78
N PHE A 521 -1.30 -7.73 -11.38
CA PHE A 521 -0.90 -9.10 -11.09
C PHE A 521 -0.29 -9.65 -12.38
N ALA A 522 0.85 -10.34 -12.28
CA ALA A 522 1.45 -11.05 -13.38
C ALA A 522 2.02 -12.37 -12.90
N ASP A 523 1.48 -13.49 -13.37
CA ASP A 523 2.28 -14.70 -13.55
C ASP A 523 2.99 -14.65 -14.91
N ILE A 524 4.08 -15.39 -15.06
CA ILE A 524 4.84 -15.53 -16.29
C ILE A 524 4.81 -16.97 -16.82
N SER A 525 4.80 -18.01 -15.97
CA SER A 525 4.73 -19.40 -16.45
C SER A 525 4.63 -20.51 -15.38
N GLY A 526 3.56 -21.27 -15.50
CA GLY A 526 3.43 -22.68 -15.11
C GLY A 526 2.00 -22.99 -14.72
N ASN A 527 1.75 -24.03 -13.91
CA ASN A 527 0.41 -24.62 -13.84
C ASN A 527 -0.43 -24.05 -12.67
N ASP A 528 -1.25 -23.01 -12.90
CA ASP A 528 -1.73 -22.14 -11.81
C ASP A 528 -3.19 -22.34 -11.36
N VAL A 529 -3.46 -21.84 -10.15
CA VAL A 529 -4.71 -22.06 -9.39
C VAL A 529 -5.31 -20.72 -8.97
N TYR A 530 -6.15 -20.16 -9.82
CA TYR A 530 -6.80 -18.88 -9.52
C TYR A 530 -8.08 -19.09 -8.72
N ASN A 531 -8.13 -18.58 -7.48
CA ASN A 531 -9.23 -18.85 -6.55
C ASN A 531 -9.76 -17.56 -5.91
N ILE A 532 -10.93 -17.09 -6.38
CA ILE A 532 -11.56 -15.83 -5.97
C ILE A 532 -13.07 -15.94 -5.69
N THR A 533 -13.57 -15.22 -4.67
CA THR A 533 -15.00 -15.29 -4.27
C THR A 533 -15.83 -14.05 -4.61
N GLU A 534 -15.21 -12.87 -4.58
CA GLU A 534 -15.94 -11.60 -4.55
C GLU A 534 -16.41 -11.15 -5.93
N LYS A 535 -17.23 -10.10 -5.98
CA LYS A 535 -17.91 -9.67 -7.22
C LYS A 535 -17.03 -8.94 -8.23
N LEU A 536 -15.79 -8.63 -7.88
CA LEU A 536 -14.80 -8.17 -8.85
C LEU A 536 -14.13 -9.39 -9.46
N GLY A 537 -13.88 -9.34 -10.77
CA GLY A 537 -13.22 -10.43 -11.49
C GLY A 537 -11.72 -10.41 -11.33
N ILE A 538 -11.05 -11.22 -12.16
CA ILE A 538 -9.60 -11.20 -12.34
C ILE A 538 -9.28 -10.11 -13.36
N GLY A 539 -8.32 -9.21 -13.07
CA GLY A 539 -8.05 -8.03 -13.90
C GLY A 539 -9.28 -7.10 -14.03
N ASP A 540 -9.71 -6.50 -12.91
CA ASP A 540 -10.95 -5.69 -12.84
C ASP A 540 -10.71 -4.29 -12.21
N VAL A 541 -11.71 -3.40 -12.28
CA VAL A 541 -11.64 -2.02 -11.79
C VAL A 541 -12.89 -1.59 -11.01
N LYS A 542 -12.71 -1.21 -9.74
CA LYS A 542 -13.79 -0.64 -8.92
C LYS A 542 -13.81 0.88 -9.06
N CYS A 543 -14.46 1.35 -10.11
CA CYS A 543 -14.54 2.77 -10.43
C CYS A 543 -15.26 3.58 -9.34
N ALA A 544 -14.62 4.65 -8.84
CA ALA A 544 -15.15 5.53 -7.80
C ALA A 544 -15.02 7.02 -8.20
N ARG A 545 -15.69 7.91 -7.47
CA ARG A 545 -15.55 9.39 -7.57
C ARG A 545 -15.88 10.05 -8.92
N GLY A 546 -16.21 9.27 -9.95
CA GLY A 546 -16.53 9.69 -11.31
C GLY A 546 -15.85 8.81 -12.36
N PHE A 547 -14.65 8.31 -12.03
CA PHE A 547 -13.72 7.67 -12.96
C PHE A 547 -13.30 6.26 -12.52
N CYS A 548 -12.49 5.59 -13.34
CA CYS A 548 -11.95 4.27 -13.08
C CYS A 548 -10.46 4.31 -12.70
N GLY A 549 -9.99 3.25 -12.05
CA GLY A 549 -8.59 2.89 -12.04
C GLY A 549 -8.21 2.12 -13.31
N ILE A 550 -7.07 1.44 -13.26
CA ILE A 550 -6.67 0.38 -14.20
C ILE A 550 -6.40 -0.89 -13.40
N GLY A 551 -6.84 -2.03 -13.89
CA GLY A 551 -6.52 -3.34 -13.33
C GLY A 551 -5.99 -4.24 -14.42
N ILE A 552 -4.79 -4.79 -14.22
CA ILE A 552 -4.16 -5.71 -15.17
C ILE A 552 -3.91 -7.01 -14.43
N PHE A 553 -4.46 -8.08 -14.97
CA PHE A 553 -4.01 -9.44 -14.70
C PHE A 553 -3.33 -9.97 -15.96
N LEU A 554 -2.16 -10.56 -15.78
CA LEU A 554 -1.47 -11.34 -16.77
C LEU A 554 -1.25 -12.74 -16.18
N ASP A 555 -1.66 -13.73 -16.93
CA ASP A 555 -1.08 -15.06 -16.96
C ASP A 555 -0.41 -15.19 -18.33
N LEU A 556 0.83 -15.66 -18.37
CA LEU A 556 1.58 -15.80 -19.62
C LEU A 556 2.01 -17.24 -19.93
N GLY A 557 1.53 -18.22 -19.15
CA GLY A 557 1.95 -19.62 -19.25
C GLY A 557 1.11 -20.66 -18.48
N GLY A 558 -0.20 -20.46 -18.25
CA GLY A 558 -1.13 -21.34 -17.51
C GLY A 558 -2.35 -21.83 -18.32
N ASN A 559 -2.83 -23.07 -18.12
CA ASN A 559 -4.08 -23.68 -18.69
C ASN A 559 -5.02 -23.91 -17.50
N ASP A 560 -5.23 -22.83 -16.77
CA ASP A 560 -5.62 -22.85 -15.37
C ASP A 560 -7.09 -23.24 -15.22
N GLU A 561 -7.52 -23.65 -14.02
CA GLU A 561 -8.94 -23.46 -13.71
C GLU A 561 -9.17 -22.12 -13.02
N TYR A 562 -10.00 -21.32 -13.69
CA TYR A 562 -10.49 -20.04 -13.26
C TYR A 562 -11.92 -20.19 -12.73
N PRO A 563 -12.34 -19.45 -11.68
CA PRO A 563 -13.68 -19.58 -11.14
C PRO A 563 -14.71 -19.21 -12.21
N ALA A 564 -15.72 -20.05 -12.38
CA ALA A 564 -16.52 -20.10 -13.60
C ALA A 564 -17.01 -18.71 -14.09
N GLY A 565 -16.48 -18.28 -15.24
CA GLY A 565 -16.83 -17.01 -15.88
C GLY A 565 -16.15 -15.75 -15.30
N ARG A 566 -15.08 -15.91 -14.51
CA ARG A 566 -14.22 -14.81 -13.98
C ARG A 566 -12.90 -14.62 -14.74
N GLY A 567 -12.39 -15.71 -15.29
CA GLY A 567 -11.30 -15.82 -16.28
C GLY A 567 -11.55 -17.05 -17.14
N ALA A 568 -10.59 -17.44 -17.99
CA ALA A 568 -10.56 -18.75 -18.68
C ALA A 568 -9.24 -19.00 -19.41
N ASP A 569 -8.75 -20.23 -19.27
CA ASP A 569 -7.69 -20.89 -20.05
C ASP A 569 -7.67 -20.49 -21.54
N ASN A 570 -6.48 -20.14 -22.03
CA ASN A 570 -6.08 -19.78 -23.38
C ASN A 570 -6.82 -18.56 -24.00
N LEU A 571 -7.39 -17.69 -23.16
CA LEU A 571 -8.23 -16.56 -23.59
C LEU A 571 -7.81 -15.21 -22.99
N SER A 572 -8.56 -14.15 -23.29
CA SER A 572 -8.36 -12.83 -22.69
C SER A 572 -9.71 -12.12 -22.58
N TRP A 573 -9.87 -11.25 -21.59
CA TRP A 573 -11.14 -10.61 -21.26
C TRP A 573 -10.95 -9.16 -20.80
N ILE A 574 -11.97 -8.32 -21.02
CA ILE A 574 -12.01 -6.93 -20.54
C ILE A 574 -13.16 -6.77 -19.56
N ASN A 575 -12.84 -6.37 -18.33
CA ASN A 575 -13.78 -6.10 -17.25
C ASN A 575 -13.95 -4.59 -17.04
N ASN A 576 -15.21 -4.13 -16.87
CA ASN A 576 -15.55 -2.74 -16.53
C ASN A 576 -14.84 -1.64 -17.36
N ASP A 577 -14.56 -1.94 -18.64
CA ASP A 577 -13.87 -1.12 -19.65
C ASP A 577 -12.39 -0.75 -19.41
N PHE A 578 -11.85 -0.89 -18.20
CA PHE A 578 -10.45 -0.54 -17.86
C PHE A 578 -9.74 -1.59 -16.98
N GLY A 579 -10.41 -2.71 -16.72
CA GLY A 579 -9.79 -3.94 -16.25
C GLY A 579 -9.54 -4.88 -17.43
N ILE A 580 -8.42 -5.58 -17.45
CA ILE A 580 -8.10 -6.59 -18.45
C ILE A 580 -7.40 -7.78 -17.80
N GLY A 581 -7.82 -8.98 -18.19
CA GLY A 581 -7.05 -10.22 -18.00
C GLY A 581 -6.57 -10.74 -19.35
N ILE A 582 -5.31 -11.14 -19.41
CA ILE A 582 -4.73 -11.90 -20.53
C ILE A 582 -4.17 -13.19 -19.93
N ASP A 583 -4.42 -14.29 -20.60
CA ASP A 583 -3.91 -15.63 -20.29
C ASP A 583 -3.19 -16.22 -21.53
N LYS A 584 -2.24 -17.15 -21.33
CA LYS A 584 -1.62 -17.97 -22.39
C LYS A 584 -1.25 -19.40 -21.86
N GLY A 585 -1.75 -20.48 -22.47
CA GLY A 585 -1.73 -21.90 -21.99
C GLY A 585 -0.50 -22.70 -21.45
N SER A 586 -0.57 -23.19 -20.17
CA SER A 586 -0.10 -24.49 -19.53
C SER A 586 -0.56 -24.87 -18.03
N GLU A 587 -1.72 -25.58 -17.73
CA GLU A 587 -2.47 -26.19 -16.48
C GLU A 587 -2.79 -25.27 -15.18
N VAL A 588 -3.48 -25.41 -13.95
CA VAL A 588 -4.60 -26.20 -13.16
C VAL A 588 -4.76 -25.84 -11.57
N VAL A 589 -5.77 -25.67 -10.59
CA VAL A 589 -7.30 -25.60 -10.19
C VAL A 589 -7.64 -25.45 -8.58
N GLU A 590 -8.71 -24.99 -7.80
CA GLU A 590 -9.89 -23.97 -7.64
C GLU A 590 -10.67 -23.95 -6.17
N GLU A 591 -11.51 -22.92 -5.76
CA GLU A 591 -12.67 -22.71 -4.71
C GLU A 591 -12.60 -22.43 -3.11
N VAL A 592 -13.69 -21.92 -2.42
CA VAL A 592 -13.79 -21.33 -0.99
C VAL A 592 -15.14 -21.51 -0.09
N ILE A 593 -15.58 -20.59 0.88
CA ILE A 593 -16.47 -20.82 2.13
C ILE A 593 -17.47 -19.66 2.69
N ALA A 594 -18.00 -19.59 4.00
CA ALA A 594 -19.34 -19.00 4.49
C ALA A 594 -19.55 -18.00 5.76
N GLN A 595 -20.70 -17.96 6.56
CA GLN A 595 -21.35 -16.75 7.29
C GLN A 595 -21.90 -16.79 8.82
N ARG A 596 -22.47 -15.69 9.46
CA ARG A 596 -22.87 -15.43 10.94
C ARG A 596 -24.33 -14.84 11.25
N PRO A 597 -24.78 -14.64 12.54
CA PRO A 597 -26.18 -14.27 12.98
C PRO A 597 -26.48 -12.84 13.59
N VAL A 598 -27.74 -12.56 14.04
CA VAL A 598 -28.38 -11.22 14.28
C VAL A 598 -29.09 -11.04 15.67
N PRO A 599 -29.11 -9.82 16.30
CA PRO A 599 -29.76 -9.53 17.60
C PRO A 599 -31.10 -8.72 17.54
N ASP A 600 -31.69 -8.39 18.71
CA ASP A 600 -32.89 -7.54 18.88
C ASP A 600 -32.52 -6.06 19.25
N PHE A 601 -33.45 -5.12 19.02
CA PHE A 601 -33.25 -3.67 19.05
C PHE A 601 -34.38 -2.88 19.76
N SER A 602 -35.39 -3.54 20.32
CA SER A 602 -36.61 -2.94 20.90
C SER A 602 -36.35 -1.77 21.86
N ASP A 603 -35.53 -2.02 22.88
CA ASP A 603 -35.33 -1.14 24.05
C ASP A 603 -34.04 -0.31 23.98
N MET A 604 -33.29 -0.43 22.88
CA MET A 604 -31.99 0.22 22.67
C MET A 604 -32.11 1.74 22.47
N ASN A 605 -31.21 2.51 23.09
CA ASN A 605 -31.21 3.97 23.01
C ASN A 605 -30.71 4.46 21.62
N ILE A 606 -30.95 5.74 21.29
CA ILE A 606 -30.71 6.24 19.92
C ILE A 606 -29.22 6.26 19.53
N GLU A 607 -28.31 6.41 20.49
CA GLU A 607 -26.86 6.46 20.28
C GLU A 607 -26.27 5.06 20.16
N GLU A 608 -26.68 4.12 21.03
CA GLU A 608 -26.37 2.68 20.90
C GLU A 608 -26.83 2.12 19.55
N LEU A 609 -28.07 2.43 19.16
CA LEU A 609 -28.68 1.97 17.92
C LEU A 609 -28.02 2.60 16.69
N PHE A 610 -27.57 3.86 16.81
CA PHE A 610 -26.75 4.51 15.78
C PHE A 610 -25.35 3.87 15.67
N LYS A 611 -24.75 3.44 16.80
CA LYS A 611 -23.46 2.74 16.82
C LYS A 611 -23.52 1.42 16.06
N ILE A 612 -24.49 0.53 16.35
CA ILE A 612 -24.62 -0.77 15.63
C ILE A 612 -24.97 -0.57 14.15
N ALA A 613 -25.83 0.42 13.84
CA ALA A 613 -26.11 0.80 12.44
C ALA A 613 -24.87 1.32 11.69
N SER A 614 -23.80 1.70 12.41
CA SER A 614 -22.53 2.21 11.89
C SER A 614 -21.40 1.16 11.90
N GLU A 615 -21.73 -0.13 11.94
CA GLU A 615 -20.77 -1.23 11.84
C GLU A 615 -20.50 -1.70 10.40
N TRP A 616 -19.49 -2.56 10.24
CA TRP A 616 -19.08 -3.19 8.99
C TRP A 616 -19.82 -4.53 8.79
N GLY A 617 -20.52 -4.66 7.67
CA GLY A 617 -21.36 -5.82 7.34
C GLY A 617 -20.86 -6.53 6.08
N VAL A 618 -19.66 -7.10 6.17
CA VAL A 618 -19.04 -8.00 5.18
C VAL A 618 -18.55 -9.25 5.90
N GLY A 619 -18.01 -10.21 5.15
CA GLY A 619 -17.76 -11.54 5.68
C GLY A 619 -19.04 -12.05 6.33
N ASP A 620 -18.90 -12.64 7.51
CA ASP A 620 -19.98 -13.31 8.22
C ASP A 620 -21.01 -12.33 8.87
N ASN A 621 -20.62 -11.12 9.28
CA ASN A 621 -21.44 -10.15 10.06
C ASN A 621 -22.50 -9.38 9.22
N LYS A 622 -22.71 -9.78 7.96
CA LYS A 622 -23.54 -9.08 6.96
C LYS A 622 -24.96 -8.75 7.43
N ASP A 623 -25.70 -9.75 7.93
CA ASP A 623 -27.13 -9.61 8.21
C ASP A 623 -27.42 -8.77 9.48
N ARG A 624 -26.50 -8.78 10.44
CA ARG A 624 -26.62 -8.06 11.72
C ARG A 624 -26.69 -6.54 11.55
N VAL A 625 -25.88 -6.02 10.64
CA VAL A 625 -25.80 -4.57 10.36
C VAL A 625 -27.02 -4.05 9.59
N ILE A 626 -27.68 -4.92 8.81
CA ILE A 626 -28.92 -4.58 8.08
C ILE A 626 -30.05 -4.30 9.07
N ALA A 627 -30.31 -5.24 9.98
CA ALA A 627 -31.40 -5.12 10.97
C ALA A 627 -31.25 -3.90 11.90
N ALA A 628 -30.01 -3.51 12.24
CA ALA A 628 -29.75 -2.32 13.06
C ALA A 628 -30.14 -1.02 12.35
N ARG A 629 -29.82 -0.89 11.05
CA ARG A 629 -30.13 0.29 10.23
C ARG A 629 -31.63 0.50 10.04
N GLU A 630 -32.39 -0.60 9.87
CA GLU A 630 -33.85 -0.53 9.85
C GLU A 630 -34.42 0.01 11.16
N ASN A 631 -33.95 -0.49 12.30
CA ASN A 631 -34.50 -0.10 13.60
C ASN A 631 -34.11 1.32 14.00
N LEU A 632 -32.89 1.77 13.68
CA LEU A 632 -32.51 3.19 13.76
C LEU A 632 -33.50 4.09 13.00
N SER A 633 -33.81 3.70 11.77
CA SER A 633 -34.67 4.47 10.86
C SER A 633 -36.11 4.62 11.39
N LYS A 634 -36.65 3.57 12.04
CA LYS A 634 -37.97 3.55 12.68
C LYS A 634 -38.11 4.56 13.83
N ARG A 635 -37.01 5.06 14.43
CA ARG A 635 -37.04 6.10 15.50
C ARG A 635 -37.31 7.53 14.96
N GLY A 636 -37.35 7.72 13.64
CA GLY A 636 -37.87 8.93 12.99
C GLY A 636 -37.19 10.24 13.37
N LYS A 637 -37.96 11.26 13.76
CA LYS A 637 -37.43 12.59 14.15
C LYS A 637 -36.44 12.54 15.32
N VAL A 638 -36.48 11.50 16.17
CA VAL A 638 -35.48 11.31 17.24
C VAL A 638 -34.10 11.02 16.63
N ALA A 639 -34.04 10.12 15.63
CA ALA A 639 -32.82 9.84 14.88
C ALA A 639 -32.32 11.10 14.15
N LEU A 640 -33.21 11.81 13.44
CA LEU A 640 -32.81 13.00 12.67
C LEU A 640 -32.29 14.14 13.56
N ASN A 641 -32.91 14.38 14.74
CA ASN A 641 -32.40 15.35 15.70
C ASN A 641 -31.00 14.96 16.19
N TYR A 642 -30.78 13.71 16.59
CA TYR A 642 -29.46 13.25 17.03
C TYR A 642 -28.41 13.39 15.92
N ILE A 643 -28.75 13.01 14.69
CA ILE A 643 -27.88 13.10 13.52
C ILE A 643 -27.48 14.54 13.22
N PHE A 644 -28.43 15.47 13.07
CA PHE A 644 -28.14 16.84 12.65
C PHE A 644 -27.53 17.72 13.75
N LEU A 645 -27.63 17.32 15.02
CA LEU A 645 -26.95 18.00 16.12
C LEU A 645 -25.55 17.44 16.40
N ASN A 646 -25.33 16.13 16.27
CA ASN A 646 -24.12 15.47 16.80
C ASN A 646 -23.27 14.71 15.77
N LYS A 647 -23.77 14.43 14.55
CA LYS A 647 -23.12 13.50 13.59
C LYS A 647 -23.06 13.99 12.13
N ILE A 648 -23.74 15.07 11.76
CA ILE A 648 -23.82 15.51 10.34
C ILE A 648 -22.47 15.98 9.76
N ASP A 649 -21.51 16.35 10.62
CA ASP A 649 -20.11 16.66 10.27
C ASP A 649 -19.16 15.45 10.42
N THR A 650 -19.68 14.22 10.49
CA THR A 650 -18.83 13.03 10.57
C THR A 650 -17.98 12.80 9.32
N LYS A 651 -16.78 12.27 9.54
CA LYS A 651 -15.87 11.75 8.52
C LYS A 651 -15.98 10.22 8.35
N SER A 652 -16.69 9.52 9.25
CA SER A 652 -16.80 8.05 9.22
C SER A 652 -17.66 7.57 8.06
N GLY A 653 -17.06 6.78 7.16
CA GLY A 653 -17.74 6.15 6.04
C GLY A 653 -18.80 5.12 6.43
N LEU A 654 -18.85 4.69 7.70
CA LEU A 654 -19.89 3.80 8.24
C LEU A 654 -21.02 4.59 8.91
N GLU A 655 -20.71 5.64 9.67
CA GLU A 655 -21.74 6.56 10.20
C GLU A 655 -22.50 7.25 9.06
N LEU A 656 -21.83 7.62 7.96
CA LEU A 656 -22.49 8.16 6.77
C LEU A 656 -23.50 7.17 6.15
N ARG A 657 -23.27 5.85 6.24
CA ARG A 657 -24.23 4.82 5.78
C ARG A 657 -25.43 4.68 6.74
N ALA A 658 -25.20 4.85 8.05
CA ALA A 658 -26.28 4.88 9.05
C ALA A 658 -27.16 6.13 8.92
N ILE A 659 -26.53 7.29 8.71
CA ILE A 659 -27.18 8.57 8.40
C ILE A 659 -27.98 8.44 7.11
N GLU A 660 -27.36 7.95 6.03
CA GLU A 660 -28.03 7.72 4.75
C GLU A 660 -29.30 6.89 4.90
N HIS A 661 -29.22 5.74 5.59
CA HIS A 661 -30.38 4.89 5.80
C HIS A 661 -31.47 5.61 6.60
N SER A 662 -31.09 6.35 7.65
CA SER A 662 -32.03 7.14 8.46
C SER A 662 -32.74 8.24 7.67
N LEU A 663 -32.03 8.90 6.74
CA LEU A 663 -32.58 9.94 5.86
C LEU A 663 -33.48 9.35 4.76
N LYS A 664 -33.06 8.23 4.16
CA LYS A 664 -33.78 7.49 3.10
C LYS A 664 -35.21 7.14 3.51
N GLU A 665 -35.39 6.71 4.76
CA GLU A 665 -36.68 6.29 5.34
C GLU A 665 -37.49 7.47 5.94
N ASN A 666 -36.89 8.64 6.14
CA ASN A 666 -37.53 9.80 6.79
C ASN A 666 -37.61 11.04 5.88
N ARG A 667 -37.90 10.83 4.59
CA ARG A 667 -37.82 11.82 3.51
C ARG A 667 -38.52 13.14 3.80
N ASP A 668 -39.75 13.08 4.32
CA ASP A 668 -40.59 14.28 4.55
C ASP A 668 -39.96 15.25 5.57
N SER A 669 -39.21 14.71 6.56
CA SER A 669 -38.51 15.52 7.55
C SER A 669 -37.08 15.87 7.10
N MET A 670 -36.40 14.97 6.40
CA MET A 670 -35.04 15.16 5.86
C MET A 670 -34.86 16.51 5.14
N ILE A 671 -35.81 16.91 4.29
CA ILE A 671 -35.72 18.14 3.51
C ILE A 671 -35.59 19.38 4.42
N THR A 672 -36.30 19.41 5.55
CA THR A 672 -36.23 20.52 6.51
C THR A 672 -34.84 20.64 7.14
N TYR A 673 -34.23 19.53 7.56
CA TYR A 673 -32.90 19.55 8.19
C TYR A 673 -31.78 19.88 7.21
N LEU A 674 -31.84 19.33 5.98
CA LEU A 674 -30.89 19.67 4.91
C LEU A 674 -30.98 21.16 4.55
N LYS A 675 -32.20 21.71 4.42
CA LYS A 675 -32.41 23.15 4.16
C LYS A 675 -31.87 24.02 5.29
N ALA A 676 -32.14 23.67 6.54
CA ALA A 676 -31.71 24.44 7.71
C ALA A 676 -30.17 24.50 7.86
N ASN A 677 -29.44 23.53 7.31
CA ASN A 677 -27.99 23.40 7.48
C ASN A 677 -27.19 23.64 6.18
N ILE A 678 -27.80 24.05 5.06
CA ILE A 678 -27.07 24.23 3.80
C ILE A 678 -25.96 25.31 3.86
N HIS A 679 -26.08 26.25 4.81
CA HIS A 679 -25.06 27.24 5.16
C HIS A 679 -24.40 26.97 6.53
N ASN A 680 -24.33 25.71 6.98
CA ASN A 680 -23.72 25.34 8.26
C ASN A 680 -22.26 25.83 8.34
N PRO A 681 -21.78 26.38 9.47
CA PRO A 681 -20.43 26.93 9.57
C PRO A 681 -19.32 25.88 9.38
N LYS A 682 -19.55 24.60 9.72
CA LYS A 682 -18.55 23.53 9.54
C LYS A 682 -18.48 23.09 8.08
N GLU A 683 -17.27 23.07 7.51
CA GLU A 683 -17.03 22.64 6.12
C GLU A 683 -17.50 21.19 5.89
N GLU A 684 -17.17 20.29 6.81
CA GLU A 684 -17.52 18.86 6.75
C GLU A 684 -19.04 18.63 6.79
N ALA A 685 -19.78 19.44 7.56
CA ALA A 685 -21.24 19.43 7.54
C ALA A 685 -21.78 19.83 6.16
N ARG A 686 -21.32 20.97 5.60
CA ARG A 686 -21.74 21.41 4.25
C ARG A 686 -21.43 20.34 3.20
N LYS A 687 -20.23 19.76 3.25
CA LYS A 687 -19.78 18.65 2.39
C LYS A 687 -20.74 17.45 2.44
N ASN A 688 -21.10 16.98 3.64
CA ASN A 688 -22.05 15.90 3.84
C ASN A 688 -23.49 16.29 3.41
N ILE A 689 -23.90 17.53 3.65
CA ILE A 689 -25.24 18.02 3.29
C ILE A 689 -25.41 18.13 1.78
N PHE A 690 -24.45 18.70 1.05
CA PHE A 690 -24.48 18.68 -0.43
C PHE A 690 -24.45 17.24 -0.97
N HIS A 691 -23.65 16.36 -0.37
CA HIS A 691 -23.68 14.92 -0.70
C HIS A 691 -25.07 14.31 -0.52
N PHE A 692 -25.75 14.52 0.61
CA PHE A 692 -27.09 13.98 0.85
C PHE A 692 -28.19 14.65 0.01
N ILE A 693 -28.11 15.96 -0.25
CA ILE A 693 -29.02 16.67 -1.17
C ILE A 693 -28.96 16.04 -2.56
N GLY A 694 -27.75 15.77 -3.07
CA GLY A 694 -27.56 15.04 -4.31
C GLY A 694 -28.05 13.59 -4.20
N LYS A 695 -27.63 12.85 -3.18
CA LYS A 695 -27.93 11.41 -3.03
C LYS A 695 -29.43 11.11 -2.95
N PHE A 696 -30.21 12.00 -2.33
CA PHE A 696 -31.68 11.91 -2.25
C PHE A 696 -32.43 12.76 -3.28
N GLN A 697 -31.70 13.37 -4.23
CA GLN A 697 -32.25 14.17 -5.34
C GLN A 697 -33.25 15.24 -4.88
N VAL A 698 -32.86 16.04 -3.87
CA VAL A 698 -33.74 17.00 -3.20
C VAL A 698 -33.91 18.28 -4.02
N THR A 699 -34.65 18.17 -5.13
CA THR A 699 -34.91 19.24 -6.12
C THR A 699 -35.52 20.51 -5.52
N SER A 700 -36.21 20.42 -4.39
CA SER A 700 -36.72 21.59 -3.65
C SER A 700 -35.64 22.51 -3.06
N LEU A 701 -34.35 22.16 -3.24
CA LEU A 701 -33.18 22.95 -2.83
C LEU A 701 -32.33 23.43 -4.03
N SER A 702 -32.79 23.23 -5.27
CA SER A 702 -32.13 23.65 -6.51
C SER A 702 -31.65 25.11 -6.49
N ASP A 703 -32.49 26.07 -6.09
CA ASP A 703 -32.11 27.48 -6.03
C ASP A 703 -30.97 27.74 -5.04
N SER A 704 -30.96 27.02 -3.91
CA SER A 704 -29.90 27.12 -2.91
C SER A 704 -28.59 26.47 -3.39
N LEU A 705 -28.65 25.44 -4.25
CA LEU A 705 -27.47 24.88 -4.91
C LEU A 705 -26.88 25.83 -5.95
N ILE A 706 -27.71 26.51 -6.76
CA ILE A 706 -27.26 27.54 -7.71
C ILE A 706 -26.62 28.73 -7.00
N VAL A 707 -27.20 29.20 -5.89
CA VAL A 707 -26.60 30.25 -5.06
C VAL A 707 -25.26 29.78 -4.47
N ALA A 708 -25.18 28.55 -3.97
CA ALA A 708 -23.93 28.00 -3.44
C ALA A 708 -22.84 27.86 -4.52
N LEU A 709 -23.19 27.41 -5.73
CA LEU A 709 -22.26 27.28 -6.86
C LEU A 709 -21.58 28.62 -7.18
N ARG A 710 -22.39 29.68 -7.30
CA ARG A 710 -21.93 31.03 -7.68
C ARG A 710 -21.27 31.81 -6.53
N GLN A 711 -21.17 31.22 -5.33
CA GLN A 711 -20.55 31.82 -4.15
C GLN A 711 -19.39 30.99 -3.56
N SER A 712 -19.07 29.82 -4.13
CA SER A 712 -18.08 28.90 -3.56
C SER A 712 -16.71 29.02 -4.23
N GLU A 713 -15.85 29.90 -3.69
CA GLU A 713 -14.43 29.99 -4.08
C GLU A 713 -13.60 28.75 -3.67
N ASN A 714 -14.09 27.97 -2.70
CA ASN A 714 -13.44 26.77 -2.19
C ASN A 714 -13.65 25.57 -3.14
N LYS A 715 -12.64 25.22 -3.95
CA LYS A 715 -12.69 24.08 -4.90
C LYS A 715 -13.01 22.72 -4.24
N TYR A 716 -12.65 22.50 -2.96
CA TYR A 716 -12.99 21.27 -2.22
C TYR A 716 -14.49 21.15 -1.93
N ILE A 717 -15.18 22.27 -1.69
CA ILE A 717 -16.64 22.31 -1.50
C ILE A 717 -17.37 22.36 -2.85
N LEU A 718 -16.84 23.09 -3.83
CA LEU A 718 -17.40 23.27 -5.16
C LEU A 718 -17.74 21.94 -5.84
N ARG A 719 -16.84 20.95 -5.79
CA ARG A 719 -17.08 19.59 -6.31
C ARG A 719 -18.32 18.89 -5.72
N TYR A 720 -18.67 19.12 -4.45
CA TYR A 720 -19.88 18.55 -3.85
C TYR A 720 -21.14 19.30 -4.28
N ILE A 721 -21.06 20.61 -4.52
CA ILE A 721 -22.16 21.41 -5.09
C ILE A 721 -22.42 20.97 -6.54
N VAL A 722 -21.36 20.84 -7.35
CA VAL A 722 -21.39 20.30 -8.71
C VAL A 722 -22.02 18.91 -8.75
N HIS A 723 -21.59 18.00 -7.87
CA HIS A 723 -22.20 16.67 -7.76
C HIS A 723 -23.69 16.71 -7.34
N ALA A 724 -24.07 17.62 -6.44
CA ALA A 724 -25.46 17.79 -6.02
C ALA A 724 -26.35 18.31 -7.17
N LEU A 725 -25.87 19.31 -7.93
CA LEU A 725 -26.53 19.87 -9.12
C LEU A 725 -26.74 18.83 -10.21
N GLY A 726 -25.72 18.00 -10.45
CA GLY A 726 -25.80 16.80 -11.29
C GLY A 726 -26.99 15.92 -10.91
N LYS A 727 -27.04 15.50 -9.65
CA LYS A 727 -28.07 14.60 -9.14
C LYS A 727 -29.48 15.20 -9.07
N VAL A 728 -29.65 16.50 -8.81
CA VAL A 728 -30.98 17.14 -8.89
C VAL A 728 -31.38 17.54 -10.32
N LYS A 729 -30.52 17.28 -11.32
CA LYS A 729 -30.70 17.62 -12.73
C LYS A 729 -30.93 19.11 -13.01
N GLU A 730 -30.19 19.96 -12.31
CA GLU A 730 -30.35 21.41 -12.41
C GLU A 730 -29.74 21.99 -13.70
N LYS A 731 -30.57 22.16 -14.72
CA LYS A 731 -30.17 22.70 -16.03
C LYS A 731 -29.59 24.12 -15.98
N ARG A 732 -29.90 24.93 -14.97
CA ARG A 732 -29.38 26.31 -14.82
C ARG A 732 -27.89 26.40 -14.45
N ALA A 733 -27.20 25.27 -14.31
CA ALA A 733 -25.76 25.19 -14.09
C ALA A 733 -24.97 24.67 -15.31
N VAL A 734 -25.63 24.30 -16.42
CA VAL A 734 -24.98 23.61 -17.55
C VAL A 734 -23.85 24.45 -18.17
N ASP A 735 -24.03 25.75 -18.32
CA ASP A 735 -23.02 26.65 -18.89
C ASP A 735 -21.79 26.78 -17.96
N GLU A 736 -22.00 26.96 -16.64
CA GLU A 736 -20.89 26.97 -15.67
C GLU A 736 -20.16 25.62 -15.61
N LEU A 737 -20.88 24.50 -15.73
CA LEU A 737 -20.31 23.17 -15.72
C LEU A 737 -19.49 22.88 -17.00
N ILE A 738 -19.94 23.33 -18.18
CA ILE A 738 -19.15 23.25 -19.41
C ILE A 738 -17.83 24.04 -19.26
N GLY A 739 -17.86 25.19 -18.60
CA GLY A 739 -16.65 25.97 -18.28
C GLY A 739 -15.63 25.25 -17.38
N TYR A 740 -16.04 24.24 -16.61
CA TYR A 740 -15.14 23.41 -15.81
C TYR A 740 -14.55 22.20 -16.58
N LEU A 741 -14.80 22.06 -17.88
CA LEU A 741 -14.16 21.00 -18.69
C LEU A 741 -12.68 21.30 -18.99
N ASP A 742 -12.25 22.56 -18.88
CA ASP A 742 -10.86 23.00 -19.07
C ASP A 742 -10.06 23.12 -17.76
N GLU A 743 -10.72 22.94 -16.60
CA GLU A 743 -10.15 23.00 -15.26
C GLU A 743 -9.30 21.77 -14.89
N GLU A 744 -8.65 21.81 -13.71
CA GLU A 744 -7.85 20.70 -13.21
C GLU A 744 -8.65 19.39 -13.09
N GLU A 745 -7.98 18.26 -13.28
CA GLU A 745 -8.57 16.92 -13.37
C GLU A 745 -9.66 16.60 -12.32
N PRO A 746 -9.49 16.91 -11.01
CA PRO A 746 -10.50 16.60 -10.00
C PRO A 746 -11.82 17.36 -10.21
N LEU A 747 -11.76 18.61 -10.69
CA LEU A 747 -12.94 19.44 -10.94
C LEU A 747 -13.56 19.09 -12.30
N LYS A 748 -12.71 18.87 -13.31
CA LYS A 748 -13.08 18.37 -14.65
C LYS A 748 -13.94 17.12 -14.57
N ILE A 749 -13.48 16.10 -13.85
CA ILE A 749 -14.20 14.82 -13.67
C ILE A 749 -15.55 15.00 -12.96
N ASN A 750 -15.62 15.85 -11.92
CA ASN A 750 -16.89 16.12 -11.24
C ASN A 750 -17.89 16.85 -12.17
N SER A 751 -17.40 17.76 -13.02
CA SER A 751 -18.25 18.47 -13.98
C SER A 751 -18.74 17.56 -15.10
N ILE A 752 -17.84 16.78 -15.72
CA ILE A 752 -18.16 15.75 -16.73
C ILE A 752 -19.32 14.88 -16.26
N LYS A 753 -19.24 14.38 -15.02
CA LYS A 753 -20.28 13.56 -14.41
C LYS A 753 -21.59 14.33 -14.21
N ALA A 754 -21.53 15.56 -13.69
CA ALA A 754 -22.72 16.37 -13.44
C ALA A 754 -23.50 16.71 -14.73
N LEU A 755 -22.79 16.99 -15.83
CA LEU A 755 -23.39 17.27 -17.14
C LEU A 755 -24.22 16.08 -17.66
N GLY A 756 -23.71 14.85 -17.55
CA GLY A 756 -24.44 13.63 -17.89
C GLY A 756 -25.61 13.37 -16.94
N GLU A 757 -25.41 13.54 -15.63
CA GLU A 757 -26.49 13.38 -14.65
C GLU A 757 -27.66 14.36 -14.90
N ILE A 758 -27.39 15.60 -15.36
CA ILE A 758 -28.41 16.57 -15.81
C ILE A 758 -29.09 16.14 -17.11
N GLY A 759 -28.33 15.61 -18.08
CA GLY A 759 -28.86 15.18 -19.38
C GLY A 759 -29.30 16.34 -20.28
N ASP A 760 -28.56 17.46 -20.29
CA ASP A 760 -28.80 18.53 -21.25
C ASP A 760 -27.97 18.37 -22.53
N THR A 761 -28.64 18.24 -23.67
CA THR A 761 -28.03 17.93 -24.97
C THR A 761 -27.05 18.98 -25.48
N ILE A 762 -27.01 20.18 -24.88
CA ILE A 762 -25.96 21.18 -25.12
C ILE A 762 -24.57 20.62 -24.76
N ALA A 763 -24.46 19.82 -23.70
CA ALA A 763 -23.21 19.28 -23.19
C ALA A 763 -22.59 18.17 -24.07
N ILE A 764 -23.35 17.56 -24.98
CA ILE A 764 -22.91 16.38 -25.74
C ILE A 764 -21.69 16.68 -26.62
N ASN A 765 -21.65 17.82 -27.32
CA ASN A 765 -20.49 18.16 -28.15
C ASN A 765 -19.23 18.45 -27.29
N PRO A 766 -19.26 19.33 -26.27
CA PRO A 766 -18.13 19.51 -25.34
C PRO A 766 -17.61 18.21 -24.71
N LEU A 767 -18.48 17.26 -24.39
CA LEU A 767 -18.09 15.95 -23.87
C LEU A 767 -17.45 15.06 -24.96
N LEU A 768 -17.98 15.04 -26.19
CA LEU A 768 -17.39 14.32 -27.33
C LEU A 768 -16.02 14.89 -27.74
N ASP A 769 -15.77 16.18 -27.52
CA ASP A 769 -14.49 16.82 -27.81
C ASP A 769 -13.38 16.49 -26.79
N GLN A 770 -13.72 15.84 -25.66
CA GLN A 770 -12.79 15.33 -24.65
C GLN A 770 -12.59 13.79 -24.72
N PHE A 771 -13.17 13.13 -25.74
CA PHE A 771 -13.26 11.66 -25.81
C PHE A 771 -11.91 10.96 -26.05
N GLU A 772 -10.94 11.64 -26.67
CA GLU A 772 -9.59 11.12 -26.98
C GLU A 772 -8.51 11.61 -25.97
N SER A 773 -8.90 11.85 -24.71
CA SER A 773 -7.93 12.25 -23.67
C SER A 773 -6.98 11.08 -23.33
N PRO A 774 -5.65 11.30 -23.19
CA PRO A 774 -4.71 10.22 -22.81
C PRO A 774 -4.98 9.66 -21.40
N LEU A 775 -5.68 10.42 -20.55
CA LEU A 775 -5.99 10.01 -19.18
C LEU A 775 -7.24 9.11 -19.14
N VAL A 776 -7.07 7.86 -18.65
CA VAL A 776 -8.19 6.95 -18.32
C VAL A 776 -9.20 7.60 -17.39
N THR A 777 -8.73 8.44 -16.49
CA THR A 777 -9.56 9.12 -15.50
C THR A 777 -10.59 10.05 -16.18
N VAL A 778 -10.17 10.76 -17.22
CA VAL A 778 -11.03 11.59 -18.08
C VAL A 778 -11.88 10.71 -19.01
N ARG A 779 -11.27 9.79 -19.79
CA ARG A 779 -12.02 8.93 -20.75
C ARG A 779 -13.12 8.11 -20.09
N SER A 780 -12.85 7.47 -18.95
CA SER A 780 -13.84 6.71 -18.18
C SER A 780 -14.98 7.58 -17.64
N SER A 781 -14.71 8.85 -17.32
CA SER A 781 -15.72 9.83 -16.91
C SER A 781 -16.58 10.28 -18.10
N ILE A 782 -15.94 10.63 -19.23
CA ILE A 782 -16.62 11.06 -20.46
C ILE A 782 -17.54 9.95 -20.96
N LEU A 783 -17.03 8.71 -21.05
CA LEU A 783 -17.79 7.55 -21.52
C LEU A 783 -19.07 7.35 -20.69
N LYS A 784 -18.97 7.39 -19.35
CA LYS A 784 -20.12 7.25 -18.44
C LYS A 784 -21.09 8.42 -18.52
N SER A 785 -20.58 9.64 -18.74
CA SER A 785 -21.41 10.82 -18.96
C SER A 785 -22.20 10.71 -20.27
N LEU A 786 -21.52 10.41 -21.39
CA LEU A 786 -22.14 10.27 -22.71
C LEU A 786 -23.20 9.15 -22.75
N ILE A 787 -22.93 7.98 -22.16
CA ILE A 787 -23.91 6.87 -22.08
C ILE A 787 -25.22 7.31 -21.39
N SER A 788 -25.15 8.22 -20.41
CA SER A 788 -26.35 8.68 -19.68
C SER A 788 -27.30 9.59 -20.49
N PHE A 789 -26.93 9.97 -21.72
CA PHE A 789 -27.81 10.63 -22.68
C PHE A 789 -28.67 9.65 -23.51
N ASP A 790 -28.38 8.33 -23.46
CA ASP A 790 -29.21 7.29 -24.11
C ASP A 790 -29.41 7.61 -25.62
N THR A 791 -30.59 7.35 -26.17
CA THR A 791 -31.00 7.70 -27.55
C THR A 791 -30.73 9.15 -27.97
N LEU A 792 -30.66 10.12 -27.05
CA LEU A 792 -30.39 11.53 -27.40
C LEU A 792 -28.97 11.74 -27.96
N LEU A 793 -28.07 10.79 -27.72
CA LEU A 793 -26.71 10.78 -28.23
C LEU A 793 -26.62 10.40 -29.73
N TYR A 794 -27.64 9.71 -30.28
CA TYR A 794 -27.61 9.17 -31.65
C TYR A 794 -27.29 10.24 -32.73
N PRO A 795 -28.01 11.38 -32.85
CA PRO A 795 -27.75 12.35 -33.92
C PRO A 795 -26.37 13.03 -33.82
N TYR A 796 -25.71 12.94 -32.66
CA TYR A 796 -24.38 13.48 -32.42
C TYR A 796 -23.30 12.48 -32.83
N ILE A 797 -23.49 11.19 -32.53
CA ILE A 797 -22.60 10.10 -33.02
C ILE A 797 -22.69 9.97 -34.54
N GLU A 798 -23.90 9.91 -35.10
CA GLU A 798 -24.15 9.79 -36.55
C GLU A 798 -23.40 10.89 -37.32
N LYS A 799 -23.65 12.15 -36.96
CA LYS A 799 -23.02 13.33 -37.56
C LYS A 799 -21.50 13.43 -37.36
N ARG A 800 -20.93 12.71 -36.39
CA ARG A 800 -19.47 12.63 -36.19
C ARG A 800 -18.87 11.50 -37.02
N LEU A 801 -19.55 10.35 -37.12
CA LEU A 801 -19.21 9.24 -38.02
C LEU A 801 -19.34 9.60 -39.52
N GLU A 802 -20.20 10.56 -39.88
CA GLU A 802 -20.24 11.16 -41.23
C GLU A 802 -18.93 11.88 -41.62
N LYS A 803 -18.11 12.28 -40.65
CA LYS A 803 -16.88 13.06 -40.85
C LYS A 803 -15.63 12.23 -40.65
N ASP A 804 -15.54 11.57 -39.50
CA ASP A 804 -14.39 10.79 -39.06
C ASP A 804 -14.87 9.45 -38.53
N PHE A 805 -14.35 8.37 -39.11
CA PHE A 805 -14.68 7.01 -38.66
C PHE A 805 -13.93 6.66 -37.37
N HIS A 806 -14.66 6.30 -36.30
CA HIS A 806 -14.06 5.91 -35.03
C HIS A 806 -14.69 4.66 -34.39
N PRO A 807 -13.91 3.59 -34.08
CA PRO A 807 -14.41 2.39 -33.41
C PRO A 807 -14.97 2.65 -32.00
N ASP A 808 -14.32 3.48 -31.19
CA ASP A 808 -14.81 3.86 -29.86
C ASP A 808 -16.19 4.56 -29.91
N LEU A 809 -16.46 5.37 -30.95
CA LEU A 809 -17.77 6.00 -31.13
C LEU A 809 -18.87 4.99 -31.52
N LEU A 810 -18.53 3.94 -32.29
CA LEU A 810 -19.46 2.84 -32.55
C LEU A 810 -19.73 2.00 -31.29
N LEU A 811 -18.72 1.76 -30.44
CA LEU A 811 -18.90 1.07 -29.17
C LEU A 811 -19.71 1.91 -28.17
N LEU A 812 -19.48 3.21 -28.10
CA LEU A 812 -20.31 4.15 -27.33
C LEU A 812 -21.77 4.14 -27.85
N GLY A 813 -21.97 4.18 -29.16
CA GLY A 813 -23.29 4.06 -29.77
C GLY A 813 -23.99 2.75 -29.42
N ALA A 814 -23.27 1.63 -29.46
CA ALA A 814 -23.79 0.32 -29.04
C ALA A 814 -24.16 0.28 -27.55
N LYS A 815 -23.35 0.88 -26.66
CA LYS A 815 -23.64 1.00 -25.22
C LYS A 815 -24.88 1.85 -24.95
N ALA A 816 -25.04 2.96 -25.66
CA ALA A 816 -26.17 3.86 -25.50
C ALA A 816 -27.53 3.25 -25.90
N ILE A 817 -27.54 2.24 -26.79
CA ILE A 817 -28.78 1.69 -27.38
C ILE A 817 -29.01 0.19 -27.13
N ALA A 818 -28.25 -0.43 -26.22
CA ALA A 818 -28.32 -1.87 -25.97
C ALA A 818 -29.73 -2.37 -25.57
N SER A 819 -30.48 -1.54 -24.86
CA SER A 819 -31.88 -1.76 -24.43
C SER A 819 -32.94 -1.51 -25.52
N GLU A 820 -32.60 -0.80 -26.60
CA GLU A 820 -33.55 -0.28 -27.60
C GLU A 820 -33.71 -1.21 -28.82
N CYS A 821 -34.89 -1.26 -29.46
CA CYS A 821 -35.15 -2.10 -30.64
C CYS A 821 -35.45 -1.31 -31.93
N GLY A 822 -34.76 -0.19 -32.14
CA GLY A 822 -34.95 0.73 -33.27
C GLY A 822 -34.15 0.42 -34.55
N ASN A 823 -34.35 1.23 -35.60
CA ASN A 823 -33.57 1.16 -36.85
C ASN A 823 -32.08 1.46 -36.61
N PHE A 824 -31.74 2.46 -35.79
CA PHE A 824 -30.36 2.82 -35.50
C PHE A 824 -29.56 1.65 -34.87
N ARG A 825 -30.19 0.82 -34.03
CA ARG A 825 -29.54 -0.43 -33.55
C ARG A 825 -29.18 -1.37 -34.70
N ARG A 826 -30.03 -1.48 -35.73
CA ARG A 826 -29.71 -2.27 -36.94
C ARG A 826 -28.58 -1.66 -37.75
N GLU A 827 -28.51 -0.33 -37.83
CA GLU A 827 -27.47 0.39 -38.58
C GLU A 827 -26.11 0.32 -37.87
N VAL A 828 -26.04 0.60 -36.56
CA VAL A 828 -24.84 0.38 -35.73
C VAL A 828 -24.40 -1.08 -35.81
N LYS A 829 -25.32 -2.03 -35.62
CA LYS A 829 -25.03 -3.48 -35.67
C LYS A 829 -24.54 -3.93 -37.05
N ARG A 830 -25.12 -3.41 -38.14
CA ARG A 830 -24.64 -3.65 -39.51
C ARG A 830 -23.24 -3.10 -39.75
N SER A 831 -22.94 -1.90 -39.24
CA SER A 831 -21.60 -1.30 -39.31
C SER A 831 -20.59 -2.12 -38.51
N LEU A 832 -20.90 -2.49 -37.27
CA LEU A 832 -20.05 -3.37 -36.45
C LEU A 832 -19.82 -4.73 -37.14
N PHE A 833 -20.83 -5.34 -37.76
CA PHE A 833 -20.66 -6.59 -38.52
C PHE A 833 -19.67 -6.45 -39.69
N ILE A 834 -19.57 -5.28 -40.34
CA ILE A 834 -18.55 -5.01 -41.37
C ILE A 834 -17.16 -4.93 -40.72
N TYR A 835 -17.03 -4.26 -39.58
CA TYR A 835 -15.75 -4.16 -38.87
C TYR A 835 -15.28 -5.48 -38.26
N LEU A 836 -16.19 -6.43 -37.99
CA LEU A 836 -15.85 -7.79 -37.57
C LEU A 836 -15.13 -8.61 -38.65
N ASP A 837 -15.18 -8.18 -39.92
CA ASP A 837 -14.43 -8.76 -41.05
C ASP A 837 -13.24 -7.88 -41.50
N ASN A 838 -12.82 -6.90 -40.69
CA ASN A 838 -11.69 -6.03 -41.01
C ASN A 838 -10.32 -6.73 -40.82
N SER A 839 -9.32 -6.39 -41.63
CA SER A 839 -7.94 -6.85 -41.44
C SER A 839 -7.32 -6.34 -40.13
N ASP A 840 -7.72 -5.14 -39.73
CA ASP A 840 -7.32 -4.48 -38.49
C ASP A 840 -8.00 -5.14 -37.28
N TRP A 841 -7.20 -5.61 -36.32
CA TRP A 841 -7.69 -6.37 -35.17
C TRP A 841 -8.37 -5.49 -34.12
N GLU A 842 -7.94 -4.25 -33.93
CA GLU A 842 -8.59 -3.30 -33.00
C GLU A 842 -10.02 -3.01 -33.50
N LYS A 843 -10.16 -2.80 -34.82
CA LYS A 843 -11.49 -2.63 -35.44
C LYS A 843 -12.37 -3.87 -35.26
N ARG A 844 -11.81 -5.09 -35.31
CA ARG A 844 -12.55 -6.33 -34.97
C ARG A 844 -12.88 -6.43 -33.47
N LEU A 845 -11.99 -5.99 -32.58
CA LEU A 845 -12.20 -6.00 -31.12
C LEU A 845 -13.36 -5.08 -30.72
N TYR A 846 -13.35 -3.84 -31.19
CA TYR A 846 -14.42 -2.89 -30.94
C TYR A 846 -15.74 -3.34 -31.58
N ALA A 847 -15.69 -3.98 -32.75
CA ALA A 847 -16.83 -4.65 -33.35
C ALA A 847 -17.40 -5.77 -32.45
N ALA A 848 -16.54 -6.66 -31.93
CA ALA A 848 -16.94 -7.75 -31.07
C ALA A 848 -17.55 -7.26 -29.73
N ARG A 849 -16.92 -6.28 -29.07
CA ARG A 849 -17.45 -5.63 -27.86
C ARG A 849 -18.83 -5.02 -28.11
N GLY A 850 -18.99 -4.28 -29.22
CA GLY A 850 -20.26 -3.66 -29.58
C GLY A 850 -21.36 -4.68 -29.94
N LEU A 851 -21.02 -5.73 -30.69
CA LEU A 851 -21.98 -6.78 -31.07
C LEU A 851 -22.40 -7.64 -29.88
N SER A 852 -21.48 -7.95 -28.95
CA SER A 852 -21.77 -8.66 -27.71
C SER A 852 -22.81 -7.90 -26.86
N LEU A 853 -22.62 -6.58 -26.70
CA LEU A 853 -23.60 -5.70 -26.03
C LEU A 853 -24.95 -5.62 -26.76
N LEU A 854 -24.96 -5.67 -28.10
CA LEU A 854 -26.19 -5.60 -28.89
C LEU A 854 -26.90 -6.96 -29.06
N GLY A 855 -26.23 -8.09 -28.82
CA GLY A 855 -26.79 -9.45 -28.74
C GLY A 855 -27.68 -9.94 -29.91
N GLY A 856 -28.30 -11.10 -29.73
CA GLY A 856 -29.28 -11.69 -30.66
C GLY A 856 -28.74 -12.82 -31.55
N GLU A 857 -29.65 -13.61 -32.14
CA GLU A 857 -29.34 -14.84 -32.89
C GLU A 857 -28.35 -14.63 -34.06
N ASP A 858 -28.42 -13.49 -34.72
CA ASP A 858 -27.50 -13.10 -35.80
C ASP A 858 -26.07 -12.83 -35.30
N VAL A 859 -25.91 -12.35 -34.05
CA VAL A 859 -24.60 -12.26 -33.38
C VAL A 859 -24.11 -13.66 -33.01
N VAL A 860 -24.97 -14.49 -32.41
CA VAL A 860 -24.65 -15.88 -32.04
C VAL A 860 -24.16 -16.67 -33.25
N VAL A 861 -24.87 -16.59 -34.37
CA VAL A 861 -24.48 -17.25 -35.63
C VAL A 861 -23.16 -16.69 -36.17
N LYS A 862 -22.99 -15.36 -36.22
CA LYS A 862 -21.76 -14.74 -36.75
C LYS A 862 -20.53 -14.99 -35.87
N PHE A 863 -20.68 -15.05 -34.54
CA PHE A 863 -19.62 -15.38 -33.59
C PHE A 863 -19.24 -16.86 -33.70
N ARG A 864 -20.21 -17.79 -33.70
CA ARG A 864 -19.96 -19.23 -33.91
C ARG A 864 -19.24 -19.50 -35.24
N LEU A 865 -19.63 -18.81 -36.32
CA LEU A 865 -18.97 -18.91 -37.63
C LEU A 865 -17.56 -18.30 -37.69
N LYS A 866 -17.14 -17.53 -36.66
CA LYS A 866 -15.84 -16.86 -36.63
C LYS A 866 -14.88 -17.41 -35.58
N LEU A 867 -15.36 -18.01 -34.50
CA LEU A 867 -14.57 -18.42 -33.34
C LEU A 867 -13.29 -19.16 -33.72
N ASP A 868 -13.42 -20.24 -34.50
CA ASP A 868 -12.30 -21.10 -34.94
C ASP A 868 -11.34 -20.41 -35.94
N SER A 869 -11.70 -19.22 -36.44
CA SER A 869 -11.00 -18.49 -37.52
C SER A 869 -10.44 -17.13 -37.10
N GLU A 870 -10.74 -16.66 -35.90
CA GLU A 870 -10.28 -15.36 -35.39
C GLU A 870 -8.91 -15.53 -34.72
N PRO A 871 -7.82 -14.94 -35.26
CA PRO A 871 -6.47 -15.15 -34.73
C PRO A 871 -6.21 -14.41 -33.41
N ASN A 872 -7.06 -13.49 -32.96
CA ASN A 872 -6.82 -12.70 -31.75
C ASN A 872 -7.50 -13.35 -30.50
N PRO A 873 -6.76 -13.67 -29.42
CA PRO A 873 -7.28 -14.38 -28.25
C PRO A 873 -8.35 -13.59 -27.48
N LEU A 874 -8.20 -12.27 -27.33
CA LEU A 874 -9.18 -11.40 -26.68
C LEU A 874 -10.52 -11.36 -27.45
N ILE A 875 -10.47 -11.38 -28.79
CA ILE A 875 -11.69 -11.43 -29.62
C ILE A 875 -12.34 -12.82 -29.53
N ARG A 876 -11.56 -13.91 -29.54
CA ARG A 876 -12.07 -15.27 -29.25
C ARG A 876 -12.73 -15.32 -27.87
N GLY A 877 -12.11 -14.74 -26.84
CA GLY A 877 -12.66 -14.65 -25.48
C GLY A 877 -14.03 -13.97 -25.46
N ILE A 878 -14.14 -12.78 -26.07
CA ILE A 878 -15.42 -12.05 -26.20
C ILE A 878 -16.49 -12.90 -26.91
N PHE A 879 -16.12 -13.71 -27.91
CA PHE A 879 -17.05 -14.65 -28.54
C PHE A 879 -17.44 -15.79 -27.59
N THR A 880 -16.48 -16.44 -26.94
CA THR A 880 -16.71 -17.55 -26.00
C THR A 880 -17.60 -17.14 -24.82
N PHE A 881 -17.24 -16.08 -24.09
CA PHE A 881 -18.01 -15.60 -22.93
C PHE A 881 -19.42 -15.10 -23.32
N PHE A 882 -19.59 -14.55 -24.53
CA PHE A 882 -20.93 -14.21 -25.05
C PHE A 882 -21.75 -15.46 -25.38
N LEU A 883 -21.13 -16.48 -25.98
CA LEU A 883 -21.82 -17.71 -26.39
C LEU A 883 -22.21 -18.60 -25.21
N GLN A 884 -21.39 -18.64 -24.15
CA GLN A 884 -21.74 -19.28 -22.87
C GLN A 884 -23.00 -18.64 -22.27
N ARG A 885 -22.97 -17.32 -22.06
CA ARG A 885 -24.08 -16.50 -21.49
C ARG A 885 -25.34 -16.39 -22.37
N TYR A 886 -25.39 -17.08 -23.51
CA TYR A 886 -26.56 -17.17 -24.40
C TYR A 886 -27.07 -18.62 -24.55
N VAL A 887 -26.40 -19.59 -23.94
CA VAL A 887 -26.83 -21.00 -23.86
C VAL A 887 -27.43 -21.31 -22.49
N GLU A 888 -27.05 -20.52 -21.47
CA GLU A 888 -27.70 -20.38 -20.16
C GLU A 888 -29.01 -19.57 -20.23
#